data_AF-A0A3R6R9H0-F1
#
_entry.id   AF-A0A3R6R9H0-F1
#
_cell.length_a   1.000
_cell.length_b   1.000
_cell.length_c   1.000
_cell.angle_alpha   90.00
_cell.angle_beta   90.00
_cell.angle_gamma   90.00
#
_symmetry.space_group_name_H-M   'P 1'
#
loop_
_entity.id
_entity.type
_entity.pdbx_description
1 polymer ?
#
loop_
_entity_poly.entity_id
_entity_poly.type
_entity_poly.pdbx_seq_one_letter_code
_entity_poly.pdbx_strand_id
1 'polypeptide(L)'
;MKQILSLLLLLLCCTGLQAQERVVEQPAFDAWSSTTLEIDKIALSDTATVFYIDAYFHPKYWIRVAKETYLQADGKQYPIRNGVGIELSAEHWMPESGTSSFQLVFPPLPKGTKTVDFIEGNDEGAFKIWNIHLDGSPASSPLAGKKNPKETPVLEKPEFKIGTAVLNGHIAGYKPEMELKGRAWAFNMLTGGTDEYNIAVQPDGNFKLEVPLYHPTNLNIVGDFMNGQIYLKPGETTTVEVNFPELCRAKSKKQQDKPSLGEKYYFTGAFAALNNEACNSSLSFVSVSPRTQDEYMQMFVDISAMNADQFKAYWMDRYQKEKATLDSHTELSDAYRTLLLNSLNKDLAEQLFGITNMTEYAYRTVNKIPRDSVMTDYKKVVPTIEYYNFIPEFICNNPFMLYDGTSIYLISYIQYANFTGEERTVKGEVPDNTADLVKVMGTDKGTLFDLLAAQRLAKPIKEFQPLSDEEIAEAGKISPVFREAFAQMNNKVKQLIEENKKKSGYTVNRVNIAEIPAEELFNAITTPYRGKVVFVDFWATWCGPCKAAMKQSEPVKKDFVGKDVVFLYLAGENSPKGTWEQMIPDIKGEHYRMTDAQWTYICNKFGVQGVPSYMVIAKDGTPKHFQVGFMGAEKMKEMITEELEK
;
A
#
# COMPACT_ATOMS: atom_id res chain seq x y z
N MET A 1 39.85 -66.31 -36.84
CA MET A 1 38.80 -65.52 -37.53
C MET A 1 37.39 -65.67 -36.95
N LYS A 2 37.08 -66.61 -36.05
CA LYS A 2 35.72 -66.77 -35.46
C LYS A 2 35.48 -66.07 -34.11
N GLN A 3 36.52 -65.57 -33.43
CA GLN A 3 36.36 -64.88 -32.13
C GLN A 3 36.29 -63.35 -32.23
N ILE A 4 36.64 -62.75 -33.37
CA ILE A 4 36.59 -61.29 -33.56
C ILE A 4 35.19 -60.84 -34.03
N LEU A 5 34.42 -61.73 -34.69
CA LEU A 5 33.07 -61.40 -35.16
C LEU A 5 32.02 -61.42 -34.04
N SER A 6 32.24 -62.18 -32.96
CA SER A 6 31.31 -62.26 -31.83
C SER A 6 31.44 -61.08 -30.86
N LEU A 7 32.61 -60.41 -30.80
CA LEU A 7 32.75 -59.17 -30.03
C LEU A 7 32.15 -57.96 -30.75
N LEU A 8 32.16 -57.95 -32.08
CA LEU A 8 31.54 -56.87 -32.88
C LEU A 8 30.02 -56.93 -32.91
N LEU A 9 29.39 -58.10 -32.71
CA LEU A 9 27.93 -58.19 -32.54
C LEU A 9 27.45 -57.89 -31.11
N LEU A 10 28.30 -58.03 -30.08
CA LEU A 10 27.94 -57.63 -28.70
C LEU A 10 28.13 -56.13 -28.44
N LEU A 11 28.94 -55.43 -29.24
CA LEU A 11 29.09 -53.97 -29.20
C LEU A 11 28.00 -53.20 -29.99
N LEU A 12 27.15 -53.91 -30.74
CA LEU A 12 25.99 -53.34 -31.45
C LEU A 12 24.65 -53.56 -30.73
N CYS A 13 24.64 -54.22 -29.56
CA CYS A 13 23.45 -54.37 -28.70
C CYS A 13 23.48 -53.48 -27.44
N CYS A 14 24.42 -52.53 -27.37
CA CYS A 14 24.44 -51.47 -26.35
C CYS A 14 24.20 -50.09 -26.98
N THR A 15 23.24 -49.97 -27.90
CA THR A 15 22.43 -48.76 -27.90
C THR A 15 21.62 -48.83 -26.61
N GLY A 16 22.14 -48.27 -25.52
CA GLY A 16 21.31 -48.02 -24.36
C GLY A 16 20.04 -47.36 -24.87
N LEU A 17 18.88 -47.90 -24.49
CA LEU A 17 17.68 -47.08 -24.45
C LEU A 17 18.04 -45.92 -23.53
N GLN A 18 18.54 -44.81 -24.09
CA GLN A 18 18.38 -43.53 -23.44
C GLN A 18 16.87 -43.37 -23.35
N ALA A 19 16.34 -43.55 -22.13
CA ALA A 19 14.96 -43.22 -21.85
C ALA A 19 14.74 -41.82 -22.44
N GLN A 20 13.79 -41.73 -23.37
CA GLN A 20 13.60 -40.54 -24.18
C GLN A 20 13.13 -39.41 -23.23
N GLU A 21 14.10 -38.63 -22.76
CA GLU A 21 13.86 -37.49 -21.89
C GLU A 21 13.08 -36.46 -22.70
N ARG A 22 11.85 -36.19 -22.28
CA ARG A 22 11.02 -35.16 -22.90
C ARG A 22 11.32 -33.86 -22.18
N VAL A 23 11.86 -32.89 -22.91
CA VAL A 23 12.12 -31.54 -22.38
C VAL A 23 11.04 -30.59 -22.88
N VAL A 24 10.51 -29.78 -21.98
CA VAL A 24 9.60 -28.67 -22.28
C VAL A 24 10.33 -27.39 -21.95
N GLU A 25 10.75 -26.67 -22.98
CA GLU A 25 11.46 -25.39 -22.86
C GLU A 25 10.45 -24.27 -22.58
N GLN A 26 10.75 -23.43 -21.58
CA GLN A 26 9.96 -22.26 -21.17
C GLN A 26 8.44 -22.53 -21.17
N PRO A 27 7.97 -23.55 -20.42
CA PRO A 27 6.58 -23.96 -20.45
C PRO A 27 5.67 -22.78 -20.12
N ALA A 28 4.57 -22.65 -20.87
CA ALA A 28 3.53 -21.69 -20.54
C ALA A 28 2.84 -22.07 -19.22
N PHE A 29 2.22 -21.10 -18.58
CA PHE A 29 1.42 -21.28 -17.36
C PHE A 29 0.26 -20.29 -17.35
N ASP A 30 -0.83 -20.63 -16.67
CA ASP A 30 -2.03 -19.77 -16.65
C ASP A 30 -1.99 -18.73 -15.53
N ALA A 31 -1.36 -19.03 -14.39
CA ALA A 31 -1.31 -18.11 -13.26
C ALA A 31 -0.12 -18.37 -12.33
N TRP A 32 0.23 -17.37 -11.52
CA TRP A 32 1.26 -17.48 -10.49
C TRP A 32 0.97 -16.59 -9.27
N SER A 33 1.61 -16.86 -8.13
CA SER A 33 1.49 -16.02 -6.92
C SER A 33 2.59 -14.95 -6.81
N SER A 34 3.69 -15.11 -7.55
CA SER A 34 4.85 -14.22 -7.46
C SER A 34 5.69 -14.25 -8.75
N THR A 35 6.43 -13.17 -9.00
CA THR A 35 7.40 -13.06 -10.09
C THR A 35 8.80 -13.57 -9.71
N THR A 36 8.96 -14.15 -8.51
CA THR A 36 10.27 -14.55 -7.98
C THR A 36 10.86 -15.76 -8.68
N LEU A 37 10.06 -16.76 -9.05
CA LEU A 37 10.52 -17.99 -9.68
C LEU A 37 9.97 -18.10 -11.09
N GLU A 38 10.84 -18.33 -12.08
CA GLU A 38 10.46 -18.66 -13.44
C GLU A 38 11.04 -20.02 -13.86
N ILE A 39 10.31 -20.73 -14.71
CA ILE A 39 10.69 -22.07 -15.18
C ILE A 39 11.41 -21.91 -16.52
N ASP A 40 12.70 -22.21 -16.53
CA ASP A 40 13.49 -22.20 -17.76
C ASP A 40 13.15 -23.41 -18.63
N LYS A 41 13.08 -24.60 -18.01
CA LYS A 41 12.61 -25.83 -18.66
C LYS A 41 12.20 -26.90 -17.66
N ILE A 42 11.46 -27.90 -18.15
CA ILE A 42 11.08 -29.10 -17.40
C ILE A 42 11.55 -30.33 -18.17
N ALA A 43 12.33 -31.18 -17.51
CA ALA A 43 12.71 -32.49 -18.01
C ALA A 43 11.83 -33.59 -17.40
N LEU A 44 11.18 -34.38 -18.26
CA LEU A 44 10.28 -35.47 -17.91
C LEU A 44 10.95 -36.80 -18.31
N SER A 45 11.11 -37.69 -17.34
CA SER A 45 11.67 -39.03 -17.53
C SER A 45 10.87 -40.09 -16.77
N ASP A 46 11.15 -41.36 -17.01
CA ASP A 46 10.54 -42.46 -16.27
C ASP A 46 11.01 -42.52 -14.79
N THR A 47 12.06 -41.77 -14.41
CA THR A 47 12.65 -41.81 -13.06
C THR A 47 12.41 -40.55 -12.21
N ALA A 48 12.23 -39.40 -12.87
CA ALA A 48 12.09 -38.10 -12.22
C ALA A 48 11.43 -37.07 -13.13
N THR A 49 10.89 -36.03 -12.50
CA THR A 49 10.53 -34.76 -13.14
C THR A 49 11.42 -33.68 -12.58
N VAL A 50 12.17 -32.97 -13.43
CA VAL A 50 13.17 -31.98 -13.01
C VAL A 50 12.79 -30.62 -13.55
N PHE A 51 12.59 -29.67 -12.63
CA PHE A 51 12.34 -28.27 -12.95
C PHE A 51 13.64 -27.51 -12.89
N TYR A 52 13.97 -26.78 -13.95
CA TYR A 52 15.10 -25.85 -14.00
C TYR A 52 14.52 -24.45 -13.75
N ILE A 53 14.93 -23.83 -12.64
CA ILE A 53 14.36 -22.59 -12.14
C ILE A 53 15.38 -21.47 -12.29
N ASP A 54 14.92 -20.33 -12.79
CA ASP A 54 15.59 -19.04 -12.66
C ASP A 54 14.85 -18.22 -11.60
N ALA A 55 15.52 -17.89 -10.50
CA ALA A 55 15.01 -17.04 -9.46
C ALA A 55 15.49 -15.60 -9.61
N TYR A 56 14.56 -14.64 -9.46
CA TYR A 56 14.81 -13.21 -9.51
C TYR A 56 14.35 -12.56 -8.21
N PHE A 57 15.27 -11.96 -7.48
CA PHE A 57 14.95 -11.26 -6.25
C PHE A 57 16.01 -10.20 -5.91
N HIS A 58 15.74 -9.38 -4.90
CA HIS A 58 16.62 -8.26 -4.55
C HIS A 58 18.04 -8.77 -4.21
N PRO A 59 19.10 -8.12 -4.74
CA PRO A 59 20.47 -8.46 -4.37
C PRO A 59 20.67 -8.45 -2.86
N LYS A 60 21.38 -9.46 -2.31
CA LYS A 60 21.65 -9.61 -0.87
C LYS A 60 20.42 -9.89 -0.01
N TYR A 61 19.25 -10.12 -0.58
CA TYR A 61 18.12 -10.73 0.14
C TYR A 61 18.15 -12.24 -0.08
N TRP A 62 17.35 -12.99 0.68
CA TRP A 62 17.25 -14.44 0.55
C TRP A 62 15.92 -14.85 -0.07
N ILE A 63 15.95 -16.01 -0.73
CA ILE A 63 14.77 -16.81 -1.07
C ILE A 63 14.86 -18.14 -0.33
N ARG A 64 13.74 -18.86 -0.24
CA ARG A 64 13.69 -20.19 0.36
C ARG A 64 12.74 -21.05 -0.47
N VAL A 65 13.02 -22.34 -0.58
CA VAL A 65 12.06 -23.31 -1.13
C VAL A 65 11.75 -24.31 -0.03
N ALA A 66 10.51 -24.33 0.46
CA ALA A 66 10.11 -25.22 1.54
C ALA A 66 10.22 -26.70 1.14
N LYS A 67 10.62 -27.58 2.08
CA LYS A 67 10.63 -29.04 1.86
C LYS A 67 9.22 -29.62 1.66
N GLU A 68 8.19 -28.87 2.05
CA GLU A 68 6.78 -29.16 1.83
C GLU A 68 6.36 -28.95 0.37
N THR A 69 7.23 -28.39 -0.48
CA THR A 69 6.96 -28.17 -1.91
C THR A 69 6.51 -29.46 -2.60
N TYR A 70 5.47 -29.39 -3.43
CA TYR A 70 4.99 -30.50 -4.23
C TYR A 70 4.51 -30.05 -5.61
N LEU A 71 4.46 -31.00 -6.54
CA LEU A 71 3.69 -30.87 -7.77
C LEU A 71 2.30 -31.46 -7.58
N GLN A 72 1.29 -30.85 -8.18
CA GLN A 72 -0.07 -31.37 -8.19
C GLN A 72 -0.55 -31.61 -9.62
N ALA A 73 -0.87 -32.86 -9.93
CA ALA A 73 -1.39 -33.30 -11.22
C ALA A 73 -2.39 -34.44 -11.03
N ASP A 74 -3.49 -34.41 -11.78
CA ASP A 74 -4.54 -35.45 -11.77
C ASP A 74 -5.06 -35.80 -10.35
N GLY A 75 -5.18 -34.78 -9.49
CA GLY A 75 -5.64 -34.92 -8.10
C GLY A 75 -4.64 -35.60 -7.15
N LYS A 76 -3.39 -35.80 -7.58
CA LYS A 76 -2.32 -36.38 -6.76
C LYS A 76 -1.20 -35.37 -6.52
N GLN A 77 -0.58 -35.47 -5.35
CA GLN A 77 0.60 -34.71 -4.98
C GLN A 77 1.87 -35.54 -5.20
N TYR A 78 2.91 -34.88 -5.69
CA TYR A 78 4.24 -35.45 -5.91
C TYR A 78 5.23 -34.59 -5.13
N PRO A 79 5.57 -34.98 -3.89
CA PRO A 79 6.45 -34.19 -3.01
C PRO A 79 7.85 -34.01 -3.61
N ILE A 80 8.47 -32.87 -3.37
CA ILE A 80 9.86 -32.62 -3.76
C ILE A 80 10.79 -33.65 -3.12
N ARG A 81 11.80 -34.11 -3.88
CA ARG A 81 12.82 -35.04 -3.40
C ARG A 81 14.07 -34.30 -2.92
N ASN A 82 14.56 -33.35 -3.72
CA ASN A 82 15.70 -32.49 -3.37
C ASN A 82 15.75 -31.25 -4.27
N GLY A 83 16.63 -30.30 -3.89
CA GLY A 83 17.11 -29.23 -4.75
C GLY A 83 18.57 -29.48 -5.17
N VAL A 84 18.94 -29.06 -6.38
CA VAL A 84 20.32 -29.05 -6.86
C VAL A 84 20.73 -27.61 -7.11
N GLY A 85 21.74 -27.12 -6.39
CA GLY A 85 22.11 -25.70 -6.37
C GLY A 85 21.27 -24.85 -5.40
N ILE A 86 20.36 -25.48 -4.65
CA ILE A 86 19.61 -24.89 -3.55
C ILE A 86 19.38 -25.94 -2.44
N GLU A 87 19.51 -25.54 -1.18
CA GLU A 87 19.18 -26.38 -0.03
C GLU A 87 17.73 -26.11 0.42
N LEU A 88 16.93 -27.18 0.55
CA LEU A 88 15.51 -27.04 0.90
C LEU A 88 15.33 -26.55 2.34
N SER A 89 14.37 -25.65 2.55
CA SER A 89 14.07 -24.99 3.82
C SER A 89 15.22 -24.17 4.43
N ALA A 90 16.33 -23.96 3.72
CA ALA A 90 17.41 -23.06 4.10
C ALA A 90 17.32 -21.72 3.35
N GLU A 91 17.87 -20.65 3.93
CA GLU A 91 17.97 -19.36 3.27
C GLU A 91 19.01 -19.42 2.14
N HIS A 92 18.56 -19.12 0.92
CA HIS A 92 19.40 -18.99 -0.24
C HIS A 92 19.60 -17.51 -0.57
N TRP A 93 20.78 -16.97 -0.22
CA TRP A 93 21.10 -15.56 -0.39
C TRP A 93 21.41 -15.23 -1.86
N MET A 94 20.75 -14.20 -2.38
CA MET A 94 20.85 -13.80 -3.77
C MET A 94 22.16 -13.06 -4.07
N PRO A 95 22.81 -13.35 -5.20
CA PRO A 95 24.03 -12.66 -5.62
C PRO A 95 23.75 -11.19 -5.99
N GLU A 96 24.83 -10.43 -6.25
CA GLU A 96 24.74 -9.01 -6.67
C GLU A 96 23.90 -8.81 -7.95
N SER A 97 23.82 -9.82 -8.81
CA SER A 97 22.97 -9.79 -10.00
C SER A 97 21.47 -9.89 -9.69
N GLY A 98 21.09 -10.25 -8.46
CA GLY A 98 19.71 -10.55 -8.09
C GLY A 98 19.14 -11.79 -8.79
N THR A 99 19.96 -12.61 -9.43
CA THR A 99 19.54 -13.77 -10.22
C THR A 99 20.29 -15.03 -9.81
N SER A 100 19.59 -16.14 -9.59
CA SER A 100 20.18 -17.44 -9.26
C SER A 100 19.42 -18.57 -9.95
N SER A 101 20.13 -19.59 -10.43
CA SER A 101 19.52 -20.73 -11.12
C SER A 101 19.81 -22.03 -10.38
N PHE A 102 18.79 -22.88 -10.25
CA PHE A 102 18.88 -24.17 -9.55
C PHE A 102 17.86 -25.15 -10.12
N GLN A 103 17.90 -26.40 -9.65
CA GLN A 103 16.96 -27.44 -10.06
C GLN A 103 16.15 -27.93 -8.87
N LEU A 104 14.88 -28.27 -9.13
CA LEU A 104 14.00 -28.93 -8.17
C LEU A 104 13.58 -30.28 -8.74
N VAL A 105 13.84 -31.34 -7.98
CA VAL A 105 13.66 -32.73 -8.44
C VAL A 105 12.45 -33.35 -7.76
N PHE A 106 11.53 -33.88 -8.56
CA PHE A 106 10.29 -34.51 -8.14
C PHE A 106 10.21 -35.97 -8.62
N PRO A 107 9.31 -36.78 -8.05
CA PRO A 107 8.91 -38.06 -8.63
C PRO A 107 8.44 -37.91 -10.08
N PRO A 108 8.54 -38.99 -10.90
CA PRO A 108 8.06 -38.95 -12.27
C PRO A 108 6.54 -38.74 -12.28
N LEU A 109 6.08 -37.80 -13.09
CA LEU A 109 4.66 -37.62 -13.39
C LEU A 109 4.14 -38.75 -14.29
N PRO A 110 2.83 -39.07 -14.25
CA PRO A 110 2.21 -40.02 -15.16
C PRO A 110 2.46 -39.70 -16.63
N LYS A 111 2.62 -40.73 -17.46
CA LYS A 111 2.73 -40.53 -18.92
C LYS A 111 1.45 -39.88 -19.45
N GLY A 112 1.61 -38.78 -20.17
CA GLY A 112 0.50 -38.04 -20.77
C GLY A 112 -0.09 -36.93 -19.89
N THR A 113 0.46 -36.66 -18.69
CA THR A 113 0.12 -35.46 -17.93
C THR A 113 0.34 -34.22 -18.79
N LYS A 114 -0.73 -33.42 -18.98
CA LYS A 114 -0.72 -32.24 -19.84
C LYS A 114 -0.39 -30.96 -19.07
N THR A 115 -0.90 -30.85 -17.85
CA THR A 115 -0.67 -29.71 -16.97
C THR A 115 -0.28 -30.17 -15.58
N VAL A 116 0.44 -29.31 -14.87
CA VAL A 116 0.85 -29.53 -13.48
C VAL A 116 0.88 -28.21 -12.73
N ASP A 117 0.48 -28.22 -11.46
CA ASP A 117 0.66 -27.09 -10.56
C ASP A 117 1.95 -27.27 -9.74
N PHE A 118 2.70 -26.19 -9.52
CA PHE A 118 3.81 -26.12 -8.58
C PHE A 118 3.33 -25.40 -7.31
N ILE A 119 3.44 -26.04 -6.15
CA ILE A 119 2.98 -25.48 -4.88
C ILE A 119 4.11 -25.61 -3.84
N GLU A 120 4.68 -24.50 -3.39
CA GLU A 120 5.71 -24.50 -2.35
C GLU A 120 5.14 -24.81 -0.95
N GLY A 121 3.92 -24.36 -0.69
CA GLY A 121 3.24 -24.53 0.60
C GLY A 121 1.94 -23.73 0.67
N ASN A 122 1.33 -23.69 1.85
CA ASN A 122 0.09 -22.96 2.13
C ASN A 122 0.30 -21.69 2.97
N ASP A 123 1.54 -21.34 3.27
CA ASP A 123 1.85 -20.11 4.00
C ASP A 123 1.59 -18.87 3.13
N GLU A 124 1.25 -17.75 3.77
CA GLU A 124 1.09 -16.47 3.09
C GLU A 124 2.40 -16.07 2.41
N GLY A 125 2.36 -15.83 1.10
CA GLY A 125 3.54 -15.51 0.29
C GLY A 125 4.25 -16.71 -0.33
N ALA A 126 3.77 -17.95 -0.14
CA ALA A 126 4.33 -19.14 -0.76
C ALA A 126 4.31 -19.07 -2.30
N PHE A 127 5.37 -19.57 -2.94
CA PHE A 127 5.47 -19.60 -4.40
C PHE A 127 4.53 -20.66 -4.98
N LYS A 128 3.64 -20.23 -5.87
CA LYS A 128 2.68 -21.10 -6.56
C LYS A 128 2.62 -20.73 -8.04
N ILE A 129 2.62 -21.73 -8.90
CA ILE A 129 2.44 -21.58 -10.35
C ILE A 129 1.39 -22.61 -10.78
N TRP A 130 0.31 -22.15 -11.39
CA TRP A 130 -0.84 -22.99 -11.74
C TRP A 130 -0.91 -23.24 -13.24
N ASN A 131 -1.36 -24.45 -13.57
CA ASN A 131 -1.55 -24.98 -14.92
C ASN A 131 -0.30 -24.82 -15.79
N ILE A 132 0.85 -25.33 -15.35
CA ILE A 132 2.06 -25.33 -16.18
C ILE A 132 1.88 -26.34 -17.31
N HIS A 133 1.99 -25.90 -18.56
CA HIS A 133 1.70 -26.70 -19.75
C HIS A 133 2.90 -27.58 -20.13
N LEU A 134 2.80 -28.88 -19.81
CA LEU A 134 3.79 -29.89 -20.14
C LEU A 134 3.64 -30.43 -21.56
N ASP A 135 2.50 -30.17 -22.22
CA ASP A 135 2.26 -30.60 -23.59
C ASP A 135 2.78 -29.62 -24.66
N GLY A 136 3.30 -28.46 -24.25
CA GLY A 136 3.78 -27.39 -25.13
C GLY A 136 2.67 -26.48 -25.67
N SER A 137 1.42 -26.65 -25.22
CA SER A 137 0.34 -25.71 -25.55
C SER A 137 0.59 -24.33 -24.91
N PRO A 138 0.10 -23.25 -25.54
CA PRO A 138 0.21 -21.91 -24.96
C PRO A 138 -0.68 -21.78 -23.71
N ALA A 139 -0.40 -20.74 -22.92
CA ALA A 139 -1.26 -20.34 -21.82
C ALA A 139 -2.69 -20.07 -22.31
N SER A 140 -3.66 -20.32 -21.44
CA SER A 140 -5.08 -20.17 -21.73
C SER A 140 -5.70 -19.06 -20.89
N SER A 141 -6.66 -18.34 -21.48
CA SER A 141 -7.50 -17.40 -20.75
C SER A 141 -8.96 -17.60 -21.11
N PRO A 142 -9.89 -17.60 -20.13
CA PRO A 142 -11.33 -17.57 -20.39
C PRO A 142 -11.77 -16.32 -21.18
N LEU A 143 -10.96 -15.27 -21.19
CA LEU A 143 -11.23 -14.01 -21.92
C LEU A 143 -10.48 -13.93 -23.25
N ALA A 144 -9.81 -15.00 -23.68
CA ALA A 144 -9.08 -15.02 -24.94
C ALA A 144 -10.01 -14.66 -26.12
N GLY A 145 -9.56 -13.70 -26.93
CA GLY A 145 -10.33 -13.18 -28.09
C GLY A 145 -11.40 -12.14 -27.74
N LYS A 146 -11.68 -11.90 -26.46
CA LYS A 146 -12.54 -10.79 -26.04
C LYS A 146 -11.87 -9.46 -26.35
N LYS A 147 -12.67 -8.49 -26.82
CA LYS A 147 -12.20 -7.14 -27.17
C LYS A 147 -12.97 -6.11 -26.37
N ASN A 148 -12.27 -5.07 -25.91
CA ASN A 148 -12.92 -3.89 -25.39
C ASN A 148 -13.67 -3.16 -26.52
N PRO A 149 -14.84 -2.56 -26.25
CA PRO A 149 -15.48 -1.64 -27.18
C PRO A 149 -14.48 -0.55 -27.60
N LYS A 150 -14.44 -0.25 -28.90
CA LYS A 150 -13.65 0.87 -29.42
C LYS A 150 -14.43 2.16 -29.24
N GLU A 151 -14.52 2.60 -27.99
CA GLU A 151 -15.18 3.85 -27.60
C GLU A 151 -14.12 4.83 -27.12
N THR A 152 -14.13 6.04 -27.68
CA THR A 152 -13.27 7.12 -27.19
C THR A 152 -13.87 7.66 -25.89
N PRO A 153 -13.13 7.67 -24.77
CA PRO A 153 -13.66 8.22 -23.54
C PRO A 153 -13.87 9.72 -23.64
N VAL A 154 -14.94 10.17 -22.98
CA VAL A 154 -15.27 11.58 -22.85
C VAL A 154 -15.30 11.92 -21.37
N LEU A 155 -14.55 12.96 -21.00
CA LEU A 155 -14.51 13.43 -19.61
C LEU A 155 -15.71 14.36 -19.36
N GLU A 156 -16.64 13.92 -18.53
CA GLU A 156 -17.72 14.79 -18.07
C GLU A 156 -17.18 15.80 -17.06
N LYS A 157 -17.70 17.03 -17.07
CA LYS A 157 -17.37 18.01 -16.04
C LYS A 157 -17.85 17.45 -14.69
N PRO A 158 -16.96 17.24 -13.71
CA PRO A 158 -17.36 16.64 -12.45
C PRO A 158 -18.16 17.65 -11.62
N GLU A 159 -19.24 17.16 -11.03
CA GLU A 159 -20.13 17.91 -10.16
C GLU A 159 -20.24 17.19 -8.81
N PHE A 160 -20.46 17.96 -7.75
CA PHE A 160 -20.72 17.37 -6.45
C PHE A 160 -22.10 16.72 -6.43
N LYS A 161 -22.13 15.42 -6.15
CA LYS A 161 -23.34 14.61 -6.03
C LYS A 161 -23.07 13.48 -5.04
N ILE A 162 -23.99 13.30 -4.10
CA ILE A 162 -23.93 12.19 -3.16
C ILE A 162 -24.45 10.93 -3.83
N GLY A 163 -23.71 9.84 -3.73
CA GLY A 163 -24.16 8.54 -4.20
C GLY A 163 -23.15 7.45 -3.86
N THR A 164 -23.64 6.23 -3.71
CA THR A 164 -22.77 5.06 -3.54
C THR A 164 -22.44 4.51 -4.93
N ALA A 165 -21.18 4.60 -5.34
CA ALA A 165 -20.71 3.92 -6.54
C ALA A 165 -20.52 2.44 -6.26
N VAL A 166 -20.83 1.59 -7.24
CA VAL A 166 -20.64 0.14 -7.12
C VAL A 166 -19.56 -0.31 -8.09
N LEU A 167 -18.52 -0.97 -7.58
CA LEU A 167 -17.56 -1.70 -8.40
C LEU A 167 -17.84 -3.19 -8.28
N ASN A 168 -18.27 -3.82 -9.37
CA ASN A 168 -18.34 -5.27 -9.48
C ASN A 168 -17.10 -5.77 -10.21
N GLY A 169 -16.50 -6.84 -9.73
CA GLY A 169 -15.32 -7.44 -10.35
C GLY A 169 -15.45 -8.94 -10.51
N HIS A 170 -14.86 -9.48 -11.56
CA HIS A 170 -14.68 -10.92 -11.76
C HIS A 170 -13.25 -11.21 -12.22
N ILE A 171 -12.58 -12.15 -11.55
CA ILE A 171 -11.20 -12.55 -11.87
C ILE A 171 -11.24 -13.82 -12.72
N ALA A 172 -11.01 -13.67 -14.03
CA ALA A 172 -11.00 -14.79 -14.95
C ALA A 172 -9.79 -15.69 -14.68
N GLY A 173 -10.01 -17.00 -14.59
CA GLY A 173 -8.96 -17.97 -14.26
C GLY A 173 -8.68 -18.12 -12.76
N TYR A 174 -9.44 -17.43 -11.90
CA TYR A 174 -9.33 -17.57 -10.45
C TYR A 174 -9.70 -18.98 -9.98
N LYS A 175 -8.95 -19.47 -8.98
CA LYS A 175 -9.29 -20.66 -8.21
C LYS A 175 -9.22 -20.31 -6.71
N PRO A 176 -10.11 -20.84 -5.85
CA PRO A 176 -10.12 -20.51 -4.41
C PRO A 176 -8.76 -20.65 -3.71
N GLU A 177 -7.95 -21.64 -4.10
CA GLU A 177 -6.61 -21.90 -3.56
C GLU A 177 -5.55 -20.84 -3.90
N MET A 178 -5.87 -19.91 -4.80
CA MET A 178 -5.02 -18.75 -5.08
C MET A 178 -5.06 -17.72 -3.95
N GLU A 179 -6.15 -17.67 -3.19
CA GLU A 179 -6.34 -16.79 -2.02
C GLU A 179 -5.99 -15.32 -2.31
N LEU A 180 -6.28 -14.84 -3.53
CA LEU A 180 -5.92 -13.49 -3.96
C LEU A 180 -6.59 -12.44 -3.08
N LYS A 181 -5.82 -11.45 -2.65
CA LYS A 181 -6.30 -10.36 -1.78
C LYS A 181 -6.14 -9.02 -2.48
N GLY A 182 -6.99 -8.09 -2.10
CA GLY A 182 -6.89 -6.71 -2.56
C GLY A 182 -7.33 -5.74 -1.47
N ARG A 183 -6.82 -4.51 -1.57
CA ARG A 183 -7.28 -3.36 -0.81
C ARG A 183 -7.56 -2.23 -1.78
N ALA A 184 -8.55 -1.41 -1.43
CA ALA A 184 -8.88 -0.22 -2.18
C ALA A 184 -9.03 0.97 -1.24
N TRP A 185 -8.84 2.17 -1.75
CA TRP A 185 -9.14 3.38 -1.01
C TRP A 185 -9.59 4.52 -1.92
N ALA A 186 -10.54 5.30 -1.42
CA ALA A 186 -11.02 6.52 -2.05
C ALA A 186 -10.71 7.71 -1.12
N PHE A 187 -10.37 8.84 -1.72
CA PHE A 187 -10.14 10.07 -0.97
C PHE A 187 -11.43 10.86 -0.86
N ASN A 188 -11.71 11.36 0.33
CA ASN A 188 -12.86 12.21 0.60
C ASN A 188 -12.41 13.68 0.52
N MET A 189 -12.67 14.32 -0.61
CA MET A 189 -12.23 15.71 -0.85
C MET A 189 -12.84 16.71 0.15
N LEU A 190 -14.02 16.43 0.70
CA LEU A 190 -14.70 17.32 1.64
C LEU A 190 -14.08 17.29 3.04
N THR A 191 -13.58 16.13 3.47
CA THR A 191 -12.95 15.98 4.80
C THR A 191 -11.43 15.96 4.74
N GLY A 192 -10.83 15.78 3.55
CA GLY A 192 -9.40 15.50 3.40
C GLY A 192 -9.01 14.20 4.10
N GLY A 193 -9.93 13.23 4.13
CA GLY A 193 -9.73 11.89 4.70
C GLY A 193 -9.63 10.82 3.62
N THR A 194 -9.41 9.59 4.05
CA THR A 194 -9.31 8.42 3.19
C THR A 194 -10.23 7.33 3.71
N ASP A 195 -11.09 6.81 2.84
CA ASP A 195 -11.94 5.66 3.12
C ASP A 195 -11.30 4.41 2.53
N GLU A 196 -10.98 3.42 3.39
CA GLU A 196 -10.32 2.18 3.01
C GLU A 196 -11.31 1.00 2.93
N TYR A 197 -11.09 0.11 1.98
CA TYR A 197 -11.92 -1.06 1.70
C TYR A 197 -11.03 -2.29 1.52
N ASN A 198 -11.43 -3.42 2.12
CA ASN A 198 -10.81 -4.71 1.81
C ASN A 198 -11.61 -5.39 0.70
N ILE A 199 -10.92 -5.97 -0.27
CA ILE A 199 -11.54 -6.74 -1.35
C ILE A 199 -11.48 -8.22 -0.99
N ALA A 200 -12.66 -8.79 -0.73
CA ALA A 200 -12.82 -10.23 -0.56
C ALA A 200 -13.28 -10.85 -1.88
N VAL A 201 -12.46 -11.75 -2.43
CA VAL A 201 -12.78 -12.50 -3.65
C VAL A 201 -13.56 -13.75 -3.24
N GLN A 202 -14.75 -13.93 -3.84
CA GLN A 202 -15.62 -15.08 -3.63
C GLN A 202 -15.06 -16.32 -4.33
N PRO A 203 -15.48 -17.55 -3.96
CA PRO A 203 -14.97 -18.78 -4.57
C PRO A 203 -15.12 -18.87 -6.09
N ASP A 204 -16.07 -18.14 -6.67
CA ASP A 204 -16.31 -18.04 -8.12
C ASP A 204 -15.48 -16.93 -8.81
N GLY A 205 -14.59 -16.25 -8.08
CA GLY A 205 -13.76 -15.16 -8.59
C GLY A 205 -14.43 -13.79 -8.57
N ASN A 206 -15.67 -13.66 -8.07
CA ASN A 206 -16.37 -12.39 -8.01
C ASN A 206 -15.98 -11.56 -6.77
N PHE A 207 -15.97 -10.23 -6.91
CA PHE A 207 -15.89 -9.30 -5.79
C PHE A 207 -16.80 -8.09 -6.01
N LYS A 208 -17.15 -7.40 -4.93
CA LYS A 208 -17.99 -6.20 -4.97
C LYS A 208 -17.51 -5.18 -3.95
N LEU A 209 -17.44 -3.92 -4.35
CA LEU A 209 -17.25 -2.78 -3.46
C LEU A 209 -18.41 -1.80 -3.60
N GLU A 210 -18.85 -1.26 -2.48
CA GLU A 210 -19.80 -0.15 -2.40
C GLU A 210 -19.06 1.05 -1.80
N VAL A 211 -18.86 2.08 -2.62
CA VAL A 211 -17.98 3.21 -2.32
C VAL A 211 -18.83 4.48 -2.27
N PRO A 212 -19.15 5.00 -1.07
CA PRO A 212 -19.80 6.30 -0.93
C PRO A 212 -18.92 7.40 -1.51
N LEU A 213 -19.44 8.15 -2.49
CA LEU A 213 -18.74 9.23 -3.17
C LEU A 213 -19.58 10.51 -3.16
N TYR A 214 -18.88 11.64 -3.31
CA TYR A 214 -19.45 12.98 -3.32
C TYR A 214 -19.24 13.70 -4.67
N HIS A 215 -18.51 13.10 -5.58
CA HIS A 215 -18.24 13.55 -6.95
C HIS A 215 -17.61 12.38 -7.74
N PRO A 216 -17.56 12.42 -9.09
CA PRO A 216 -16.71 11.53 -9.87
C PRO A 216 -15.25 11.62 -9.41
N THR A 217 -14.62 10.48 -9.17
CA THR A 217 -13.22 10.41 -8.70
C THR A 217 -12.62 9.03 -8.96
N ASN A 218 -11.33 8.86 -8.71
CA ASN A 218 -10.66 7.57 -8.75
C ASN A 218 -10.69 6.82 -7.41
N LEU A 219 -10.92 5.51 -7.50
CA LEU A 219 -10.63 4.52 -6.47
C LEU A 219 -9.26 3.93 -6.74
N ASN A 220 -8.35 3.99 -5.78
CA ASN A 220 -7.06 3.31 -5.87
C ASN A 220 -7.24 1.86 -5.44
N ILE A 221 -6.68 0.92 -6.20
CA ILE A 221 -6.69 -0.51 -5.88
C ILE A 221 -5.28 -1.05 -5.90
N VAL A 222 -4.94 -1.82 -4.87
CA VAL A 222 -3.73 -2.63 -4.81
C VAL A 222 -4.10 -4.04 -4.38
N GLY A 223 -3.85 -5.00 -5.26
CA GLY A 223 -4.02 -6.42 -5.01
C GLY A 223 -3.27 -7.25 -6.03
N ASP A 224 -3.27 -8.56 -5.83
CA ASP A 224 -2.53 -9.50 -6.68
C ASP A 224 -3.02 -9.48 -8.13
N PHE A 225 -4.33 -9.24 -8.29
CA PHE A 225 -5.05 -9.22 -9.56
C PHE A 225 -5.21 -7.82 -10.17
N MET A 226 -4.89 -6.74 -9.44
CA MET A 226 -5.07 -5.39 -9.96
C MET A 226 -4.25 -4.38 -9.17
N ASN A 227 -3.54 -3.52 -9.89
CA ASN A 227 -2.89 -2.34 -9.32
C ASN A 227 -3.16 -1.15 -10.24
N GLY A 228 -3.81 -0.11 -9.71
CA GLY A 228 -4.13 1.08 -10.49
C GLY A 228 -5.28 1.90 -9.93
N GLN A 229 -5.72 2.86 -10.76
CA GLN A 229 -6.79 3.80 -10.45
C GLN A 229 -8.02 3.49 -11.31
N ILE A 230 -9.16 3.25 -10.67
CA ILE A 230 -10.45 3.06 -11.34
C ILE A 230 -11.31 4.29 -11.13
N TYR A 231 -11.76 4.92 -12.19
CA TYR A 231 -12.69 6.04 -12.14
C TYR A 231 -14.12 5.54 -11.89
N LEU A 232 -14.75 6.09 -10.85
CA LEU A 232 -16.09 5.76 -10.40
C LEU A 232 -16.98 7.01 -10.38
N LYS A 233 -18.29 6.79 -10.52
CA LYS A 233 -19.31 7.84 -10.53
C LYS A 233 -20.34 7.63 -9.41
N PRO A 234 -20.68 8.65 -8.60
CA PRO A 234 -21.65 8.52 -7.52
C PRO A 234 -23.01 8.00 -8.01
N GLY A 235 -23.46 6.88 -7.42
CA GLY A 235 -24.77 6.28 -7.70
C GLY A 235 -24.82 5.39 -8.95
N GLU A 236 -23.68 5.12 -9.58
CA GLU A 236 -23.58 4.31 -10.80
C GLU A 236 -22.78 3.02 -10.54
N THR A 237 -22.90 2.07 -11.47
CA THR A 237 -22.16 0.81 -11.44
C THR A 237 -21.09 0.77 -12.51
N THR A 238 -19.87 0.38 -12.12
CA THR A 238 -18.77 0.02 -12.98
C THR A 238 -18.46 -1.46 -12.76
N THR A 239 -18.29 -2.23 -13.83
CA THR A 239 -17.94 -3.66 -13.76
C THR A 239 -16.59 -3.88 -14.42
N VAL A 240 -15.74 -4.73 -13.85
CA VAL A 240 -14.46 -5.13 -14.44
C VAL A 240 -14.31 -6.64 -14.48
N GLU A 241 -13.94 -7.16 -15.66
CA GLU A 241 -13.40 -8.52 -15.78
C GLU A 241 -11.88 -8.44 -15.89
N VAL A 242 -11.19 -9.12 -14.97
CA VAL A 242 -9.74 -9.14 -14.86
C VAL A 242 -9.20 -10.37 -15.58
N ASN A 243 -8.37 -10.16 -16.60
CA ASN A 243 -7.68 -11.23 -17.33
C ASN A 243 -6.42 -11.65 -16.56
N PHE A 244 -6.61 -12.43 -15.49
CA PHE A 244 -5.50 -12.80 -14.61
C PHE A 244 -4.37 -13.56 -15.32
N PRO A 245 -4.65 -14.47 -16.28
CA PRO A 245 -3.60 -15.09 -17.08
C PRO A 245 -2.78 -14.09 -17.90
N GLU A 246 -3.42 -13.09 -18.53
CA GLU A 246 -2.68 -12.04 -19.24
C GLU A 246 -1.83 -11.20 -18.28
N LEU A 247 -2.35 -10.89 -17.09
CA LEU A 247 -1.56 -10.18 -16.07
C LEU A 247 -0.31 -10.95 -15.64
N CYS A 248 -0.43 -12.27 -15.50
CA CYS A 248 0.70 -13.13 -15.15
C CYS A 248 1.70 -13.21 -16.31
N ARG A 249 1.21 -13.51 -17.52
CA ARG A 249 2.01 -13.58 -18.75
C ARG A 249 2.79 -12.28 -19.01
N ALA A 250 2.12 -11.13 -18.94
CA ALA A 250 2.72 -9.83 -19.21
C ALA A 250 3.78 -9.40 -18.17
N LYS A 251 3.79 -10.00 -16.98
CA LYS A 251 4.81 -9.77 -15.94
C LYS A 251 5.97 -10.77 -15.99
N SER A 252 5.85 -11.87 -16.73
CA SER A 252 6.88 -12.90 -16.82
C SER A 252 7.97 -12.54 -17.81
N LYS A 253 9.22 -12.66 -17.38
CA LYS A 253 10.40 -12.45 -18.22
C LYS A 253 10.51 -13.51 -19.33
N LYS A 254 9.97 -14.71 -19.12
CA LYS A 254 9.99 -15.81 -20.10
C LYS A 254 8.73 -15.85 -20.99
N GLN A 255 7.61 -15.26 -20.55
CA GLN A 255 6.31 -15.34 -21.27
C GLN A 255 5.82 -14.01 -21.86
N GLN A 256 6.36 -12.85 -21.47
CA GLN A 256 5.90 -11.53 -21.94
C GLN A 256 6.02 -11.32 -23.45
N ASP A 257 6.97 -12.00 -24.11
CA ASP A 257 7.19 -11.90 -25.56
C ASP A 257 6.34 -12.91 -26.36
N LYS A 258 5.62 -13.81 -25.68
CA LYS A 258 4.67 -14.72 -26.32
C LYS A 258 3.40 -13.95 -26.72
N PRO A 259 2.57 -14.48 -27.65
CA PRO A 259 1.33 -13.82 -28.04
C PRO A 259 0.45 -13.45 -26.84
N SER A 260 -0.10 -12.24 -26.85
CA SER A 260 -1.00 -11.75 -25.81
C SER A 260 -2.31 -12.57 -25.76
N LEU A 261 -2.83 -12.75 -24.55
CA LEU A 261 -4.13 -13.38 -24.28
C LEU A 261 -5.29 -12.38 -24.29
N GLY A 262 -5.06 -11.14 -24.73
CA GLY A 262 -6.04 -10.06 -24.78
C GLY A 262 -5.63 -8.86 -23.93
N GLU A 263 -6.60 -8.00 -23.63
CA GLU A 263 -6.39 -6.88 -22.70
C GLU A 263 -6.33 -7.41 -21.26
N LYS A 264 -5.66 -6.65 -20.37
CA LYS A 264 -5.54 -7.00 -18.95
C LYS A 264 -6.88 -6.86 -18.23
N TYR A 265 -7.68 -5.86 -18.63
CA TYR A 265 -8.94 -5.53 -18.00
C TYR A 265 -10.02 -5.18 -19.02
N TYR A 266 -11.24 -5.60 -18.72
CA TYR A 266 -12.43 -5.33 -19.52
C TYR A 266 -13.50 -4.66 -18.66
N PHE A 267 -13.65 -3.35 -18.82
CA PHE A 267 -14.61 -2.53 -18.09
C PHE A 267 -15.91 -2.36 -18.87
N THR A 268 -17.04 -2.37 -18.14
CA THR A 268 -18.38 -2.03 -18.62
C THR A 268 -19.11 -1.15 -17.59
N GLY A 269 -20.20 -0.49 -18.00
CA GLY A 269 -20.95 0.44 -17.15
C GLY A 269 -20.35 1.84 -17.12
N ALA A 270 -20.49 2.54 -16.00
CA ALA A 270 -20.02 3.92 -15.87
C ALA A 270 -18.49 4.03 -16.04
N PHE A 271 -18.06 5.03 -16.81
CA PHE A 271 -16.66 5.28 -17.18
C PHE A 271 -15.92 4.10 -17.81
N ALA A 272 -16.62 3.15 -18.43
CA ALA A 272 -16.01 1.97 -19.04
C ALA A 272 -14.91 2.32 -20.06
N ALA A 273 -15.18 3.21 -21.01
CA ALA A 273 -14.18 3.63 -22.01
C ALA A 273 -12.92 4.23 -21.36
N LEU A 274 -13.09 5.07 -20.32
CA LEU A 274 -11.98 5.72 -19.63
C LEU A 274 -11.15 4.71 -18.83
N ASN A 275 -11.81 3.83 -18.09
CA ASN A 275 -11.14 2.77 -17.33
C ASN A 275 -10.44 1.75 -18.24
N ASN A 276 -11.05 1.41 -19.38
CA ASN A 276 -10.44 0.54 -20.38
C ASN A 276 -9.16 1.12 -20.95
N GLU A 277 -9.12 2.42 -21.22
CA GLU A 277 -7.88 3.08 -21.66
C GLU A 277 -6.88 3.19 -20.51
N ALA A 278 -7.28 3.77 -19.37
CA ALA A 278 -6.37 4.08 -18.27
C ALA A 278 -5.70 2.82 -17.68
N CYS A 279 -6.44 1.72 -17.55
CA CYS A 279 -5.92 0.49 -16.92
C CYS A 279 -5.16 -0.43 -17.89
N ASN A 280 -5.35 -0.29 -19.21
CA ASN A 280 -4.63 -1.09 -20.21
C ASN A 280 -3.52 -0.33 -20.94
N SER A 281 -3.45 1.00 -20.81
CA SER A 281 -2.41 1.82 -21.42
C SER A 281 -1.01 1.46 -20.93
N SER A 282 -0.03 1.64 -21.82
CA SER A 282 1.40 1.55 -21.48
C SER A 282 1.87 2.73 -20.63
N LEU A 283 1.20 3.89 -20.72
CA LEU A 283 1.47 5.06 -19.89
C LEU A 283 0.39 5.21 -18.81
N SER A 284 0.72 4.79 -17.58
CA SER A 284 -0.20 4.79 -16.43
C SER A 284 -0.06 6.03 -15.54
N PHE A 285 1.09 6.71 -15.57
CA PHE A 285 1.32 7.96 -14.86
C PHE A 285 2.47 8.75 -15.49
N VAL A 286 2.53 10.03 -15.18
CA VAL A 286 3.64 10.94 -15.52
C VAL A 286 4.00 11.70 -14.26
N SER A 287 5.29 11.84 -13.95
CA SER A 287 5.74 12.42 -12.69
C SER A 287 7.05 13.17 -12.86
N VAL A 288 7.16 14.33 -12.22
CA VAL A 288 8.42 15.09 -12.14
C VAL A 288 9.41 14.44 -11.17
N SER A 289 8.96 13.55 -10.29
CA SER A 289 9.80 12.92 -9.28
C SER A 289 10.90 12.03 -9.89
N PRO A 290 12.07 11.91 -9.25
CA PRO A 290 13.11 10.96 -9.64
C PRO A 290 12.59 9.52 -9.70
N ARG A 291 13.05 8.73 -10.69
CA ARG A 291 12.61 7.34 -10.92
C ARG A 291 13.53 6.30 -10.31
N THR A 292 14.78 6.68 -10.03
CA THR A 292 15.80 5.79 -9.47
C THR A 292 16.41 6.39 -8.20
N GLN A 293 17.02 5.54 -7.37
CA GLN A 293 17.74 5.99 -6.19
C GLN A 293 18.88 6.95 -6.55
N ASP A 294 19.59 6.68 -7.65
CA ASP A 294 20.70 7.53 -8.11
C ASP A 294 20.20 8.90 -8.55
N GLU A 295 19.11 8.96 -9.33
CA GLU A 295 18.46 10.22 -9.69
C GLU A 295 17.97 10.98 -8.44
N TYR A 296 17.46 10.27 -7.44
CA TYR A 296 16.99 10.86 -6.19
C TYR A 296 18.12 11.47 -5.38
N MET A 297 19.26 10.77 -5.29
CA MET A 297 20.45 11.30 -4.63
C MET A 297 21.05 12.48 -5.40
N GLN A 298 21.06 12.41 -6.74
CA GLN A 298 21.53 13.52 -7.58
C GLN A 298 20.65 14.76 -7.42
N MET A 299 19.32 14.59 -7.36
CA MET A 299 18.39 15.69 -7.07
C MET A 299 18.77 16.41 -5.78
N PHE A 300 19.09 15.70 -4.69
CA PHE A 300 19.53 16.34 -3.45
C PHE A 300 20.83 17.13 -3.61
N VAL A 301 21.79 16.62 -4.38
CA VAL A 301 23.00 17.37 -4.71
C VAL A 301 22.63 18.67 -5.42
N ASP A 302 21.78 18.58 -6.45
CA ASP A 302 21.37 19.72 -7.28
C ASP A 302 20.68 20.82 -6.44
N ILE A 303 19.70 20.45 -5.61
CA ILE A 303 18.85 21.42 -4.90
C ILE A 303 19.45 21.94 -3.58
N SER A 304 20.51 21.30 -3.06
CA SER A 304 21.04 21.58 -1.70
C SER A 304 21.49 23.03 -1.45
N ALA A 305 21.85 23.76 -2.51
CA ALA A 305 22.34 25.13 -2.44
C ALA A 305 21.51 26.12 -3.28
N MET A 306 20.35 25.70 -3.80
CA MET A 306 19.50 26.54 -4.65
C MET A 306 18.74 27.58 -3.82
N ASN A 307 18.60 28.79 -4.38
CA ASN A 307 17.61 29.76 -3.92
C ASN A 307 16.21 29.43 -4.49
N ALA A 308 15.20 30.24 -4.13
CA ALA A 308 13.81 30.02 -4.54
C ALA A 308 13.61 29.96 -6.07
N ASP A 309 14.20 30.89 -6.81
CA ASP A 309 14.05 30.96 -8.26
C ASP A 309 14.74 29.79 -8.96
N GLN A 310 15.94 29.42 -8.51
CA GLN A 310 16.69 28.27 -9.03
C GLN A 310 15.93 26.97 -8.78
N PHE A 311 15.38 26.79 -7.58
CA PHE A 311 14.60 25.62 -7.22
C PHE A 311 13.33 25.51 -8.08
N LYS A 312 12.62 26.62 -8.29
CA LYS A 312 11.45 26.64 -9.18
C LYS A 312 11.83 26.29 -10.62
N ALA A 313 12.89 26.90 -11.14
CA ALA A 313 13.36 26.63 -12.50
C ALA A 313 13.75 25.15 -12.69
N TYR A 314 14.40 24.54 -11.69
CA TYR A 314 14.75 23.11 -11.70
C TYR A 314 13.52 22.21 -11.90
N TRP A 315 12.46 22.41 -11.10
CA TRP A 315 11.24 21.61 -11.21
C TRP A 315 10.44 21.91 -12.47
N MET A 316 10.44 23.18 -12.93
CA MET A 316 9.82 23.55 -14.19
C MET A 316 10.50 22.88 -15.40
N ASP A 317 11.83 22.78 -15.41
CA ASP A 317 12.56 22.06 -16.48
C ASP A 317 12.16 20.57 -16.51
N ARG A 318 12.08 19.92 -15.34
CA ARG A 318 11.60 18.53 -15.24
C ARG A 318 10.15 18.41 -15.72
N TYR A 319 9.27 19.32 -15.31
CA TYR A 319 7.90 19.37 -15.78
C TYR A 319 7.80 19.47 -17.32
N GLN A 320 8.59 20.34 -17.96
CA GLN A 320 8.56 20.47 -19.43
C GLN A 320 9.02 19.19 -20.13
N LYS A 321 10.04 18.51 -19.59
CA LYS A 321 10.50 17.21 -20.12
C LYS A 321 9.41 16.14 -20.04
N GLU A 322 8.79 16.01 -18.89
CA GLU A 322 7.72 15.02 -18.64
C GLU A 322 6.45 15.33 -19.42
N LYS A 323 6.11 16.63 -19.57
CA LYS A 323 5.03 17.06 -20.44
C LYS A 323 5.32 16.72 -21.90
N ALA A 324 6.55 16.92 -22.38
CA ALA A 324 6.94 16.54 -23.74
C ALA A 324 6.84 15.02 -23.95
N THR A 325 7.18 14.22 -22.94
CA THR A 325 6.95 12.76 -22.95
C THR A 325 5.46 12.47 -23.10
N LEU A 326 4.59 13.05 -22.27
CA LEU A 326 3.13 12.90 -22.39
C LEU A 326 2.63 13.29 -23.79
N ASP A 327 3.07 14.44 -24.32
CA ASP A 327 2.69 14.95 -25.64
C ASP A 327 3.12 14.00 -26.78
N SER A 328 4.17 13.20 -26.59
CA SER A 328 4.63 12.21 -27.58
C SER A 328 3.71 10.99 -27.73
N HIS A 329 2.88 10.70 -26.72
CA HIS A 329 1.93 9.59 -26.71
C HIS A 329 0.64 9.95 -27.44
N THR A 330 0.69 10.09 -28.77
CA THR A 330 -0.44 10.55 -29.60
C THR A 330 -1.61 9.58 -29.68
N GLU A 331 -1.43 8.34 -29.22
CA GLU A 331 -2.46 7.29 -29.14
C GLU A 331 -3.49 7.52 -28.03
N LEU A 332 -3.14 8.32 -27.02
CA LEU A 332 -4.02 8.58 -25.86
C LEU A 332 -5.14 9.54 -26.23
N SER A 333 -6.34 9.26 -25.72
CA SER A 333 -7.50 10.14 -25.83
C SER A 333 -7.26 11.46 -25.10
N ASP A 334 -7.98 12.50 -25.53
CA ASP A 334 -7.95 13.80 -24.86
C ASP A 334 -8.41 13.71 -23.39
N ALA A 335 -9.39 12.83 -23.11
CA ALA A 335 -9.89 12.62 -21.75
C ALA A 335 -8.78 12.08 -20.83
N TYR A 336 -8.09 11.00 -21.22
CA TYR A 336 -7.06 10.42 -20.39
C TYR A 336 -5.80 11.30 -20.32
N ARG A 337 -5.42 11.94 -21.44
CA ARG A 337 -4.35 12.95 -21.47
C ARG A 337 -4.61 14.09 -20.48
N THR A 338 -5.84 14.57 -20.39
CA THR A 338 -6.23 15.63 -19.45
C THR A 338 -5.99 15.19 -18.00
N LEU A 339 -6.31 13.94 -17.66
CA LEU A 339 -6.10 13.40 -16.30
C LEU A 339 -4.61 13.23 -15.98
N LEU A 340 -3.81 12.72 -16.92
CA LEU A 340 -2.36 12.61 -16.76
C LEU A 340 -1.70 14.00 -16.61
N LEU A 341 -2.14 14.99 -17.39
CA LEU A 341 -1.66 16.37 -17.27
C LEU A 341 -2.04 16.99 -15.92
N ASN A 342 -3.26 16.77 -15.43
CA ASN A 342 -3.68 17.24 -14.11
C ASN A 342 -2.82 16.62 -13.00
N SER A 343 -2.54 15.31 -13.07
CA SER A 343 -1.64 14.63 -12.14
C SER A 343 -0.22 15.20 -12.18
N LEU A 344 0.29 15.51 -13.38
CA LEU A 344 1.62 16.11 -13.55
C LEU A 344 1.69 17.53 -13.00
N ASN A 345 0.66 18.35 -13.24
CA ASN A 345 0.53 19.70 -12.68
C ASN A 345 0.50 19.66 -11.15
N LYS A 346 -0.26 18.71 -10.58
CA LYS A 346 -0.33 18.49 -9.14
C LYS A 346 1.03 18.07 -8.59
N ASP A 347 1.71 17.09 -9.18
CA ASP A 347 3.03 16.64 -8.73
C ASP A 347 4.06 17.78 -8.74
N LEU A 348 4.12 18.59 -9.82
CA LEU A 348 4.94 19.80 -9.87
C LEU A 348 4.63 20.75 -8.69
N ALA A 349 3.35 21.01 -8.46
CA ALA A 349 2.91 21.86 -7.36
C ALA A 349 3.36 21.35 -5.98
N GLU A 350 3.25 20.04 -5.73
CA GLU A 350 3.71 19.41 -4.49
C GLU A 350 5.22 19.63 -4.28
N GLN A 351 6.03 19.52 -5.35
CA GLN A 351 7.46 19.84 -5.28
C GLN A 351 7.71 21.32 -4.96
N LEU A 352 6.98 22.25 -5.60
CA LEU A 352 7.16 23.69 -5.38
C LEU A 352 6.74 24.12 -3.97
N PHE A 353 5.67 23.55 -3.41
CA PHE A 353 5.28 23.79 -2.01
C PHE A 353 6.31 23.28 -1.01
N GLY A 354 7.03 22.20 -1.33
CA GLY A 354 8.01 21.58 -0.46
C GLY A 354 9.35 22.30 -0.32
N ILE A 355 9.55 23.44 -0.99
CA ILE A 355 10.87 24.10 -1.14
C ILE A 355 11.66 24.23 0.17
N THR A 356 11.05 24.76 1.23
CA THR A 356 11.76 25.02 2.50
C THR A 356 12.24 23.72 3.14
N ASN A 357 11.39 22.70 3.19
CA ASN A 357 11.74 21.41 3.81
C ASN A 357 12.69 20.61 2.94
N MET A 358 12.51 20.62 1.62
CA MET A 358 13.33 19.84 0.70
C MET A 358 14.74 20.38 0.54
N THR A 359 14.91 21.71 0.45
CA THR A 359 16.26 22.32 0.37
C THR A 359 17.02 22.12 1.67
N GLU A 360 16.35 22.22 2.83
CA GLU A 360 16.96 21.88 4.13
C GLU A 360 17.38 20.41 4.18
N TYR A 361 16.47 19.51 3.83
CA TYR A 361 16.75 18.06 3.87
C TYR A 361 17.88 17.66 2.91
N ALA A 362 17.90 18.25 1.72
CA ALA A 362 18.97 18.08 0.75
C ALA A 362 20.31 18.58 1.28
N TYR A 363 20.35 19.78 1.87
CA TYR A 363 21.55 20.34 2.49
C TYR A 363 22.09 19.42 3.59
N ARG A 364 21.21 18.93 4.49
CA ARG A 364 21.60 17.96 5.53
C ARG A 364 22.17 16.69 4.94
N THR A 365 21.51 16.13 3.92
CA THR A 365 21.90 14.88 3.27
C THR A 365 23.29 15.00 2.63
N VAL A 366 23.53 16.05 1.84
CA VAL A 366 24.82 16.30 1.17
C VAL A 366 25.96 16.51 2.18
N ASN A 367 25.67 17.20 3.29
CA ASN A 367 26.66 17.50 4.33
C ASN A 367 26.73 16.44 5.45
N LYS A 368 25.97 15.35 5.35
CA LYS A 368 25.88 14.27 6.36
C LYS A 368 25.56 14.79 7.76
N ILE A 369 24.68 15.79 7.85
CA ILE A 369 24.25 16.39 9.10
C ILE A 369 23.04 15.61 9.64
N PRO A 370 23.10 15.06 10.87
CA PRO A 370 21.94 14.41 11.49
C PRO A 370 20.74 15.35 11.61
N ARG A 371 19.53 14.79 11.58
CA ARG A 371 18.27 15.55 11.64
C ARG A 371 18.18 16.47 12.86
N ASP A 372 18.64 15.98 14.01
CA ASP A 372 18.52 16.67 15.30
C ASP A 372 19.69 17.62 15.59
N SER A 373 20.70 17.64 14.70
CA SER A 373 21.83 18.54 14.83
C SER A 373 21.45 19.96 14.42
N VAL A 374 21.91 20.93 15.20
CA VAL A 374 21.83 22.36 14.86
C VAL A 374 22.70 22.61 13.63
N MET A 375 22.17 23.34 12.65
CA MET A 375 22.93 23.80 11.48
C MET A 375 23.29 25.27 11.67
N THR A 376 24.58 25.57 11.81
CA THR A 376 25.05 26.95 12.00
C THR A 376 25.21 27.72 10.69
N ASP A 377 25.49 27.02 9.58
CA ASP A 377 25.84 27.63 8.29
C ASP A 377 24.74 27.54 7.22
N TYR A 378 23.61 26.90 7.55
CA TYR A 378 22.49 26.76 6.62
C TYR A 378 21.64 28.03 6.58
N LYS A 379 21.42 28.55 5.37
CA LYS A 379 20.45 29.62 5.13
C LYS A 379 19.13 29.01 4.67
N LYS A 380 18.12 29.08 5.53
CA LYS A 380 16.77 28.60 5.24
C LYS A 380 16.21 29.29 4.01
N VAL A 381 15.77 28.50 3.04
CA VAL A 381 15.10 29.00 1.83
C VAL A 381 13.63 29.24 2.16
N VAL A 382 13.25 30.50 2.30
CA VAL A 382 11.87 30.91 2.55
C VAL A 382 11.40 31.76 1.36
N PRO A 383 10.43 31.26 0.56
CA PRO A 383 9.93 32.01 -0.59
C PRO A 383 9.08 33.22 -0.17
N THR A 384 9.02 34.23 -1.03
CA THR A 384 8.06 35.34 -0.91
C THR A 384 6.72 34.98 -1.56
N ILE A 385 5.69 35.81 -1.40
CA ILE A 385 4.37 35.54 -1.99
C ILE A 385 4.41 35.42 -3.53
N GLU A 386 5.30 36.15 -4.20
CA GLU A 386 5.48 36.15 -5.66
C GLU A 386 5.92 34.77 -6.19
N TYR A 387 6.64 33.99 -5.38
CA TYR A 387 7.05 32.63 -5.73
C TYR A 387 5.83 31.76 -6.08
N TYR A 388 4.72 31.96 -5.36
CA TYR A 388 3.49 31.16 -5.46
C TYR A 388 2.62 31.49 -6.67
N ASN A 389 3.08 32.34 -7.61
CA ASN A 389 2.34 32.61 -8.86
C ASN A 389 2.12 31.38 -9.76
N PHE A 390 2.74 30.23 -9.43
CA PHE A 390 2.49 28.95 -10.09
C PHE A 390 1.10 28.37 -9.73
N ILE A 391 0.50 28.78 -8.60
CA ILE A 391 -0.81 28.26 -8.16
C ILE A 391 -1.90 28.54 -9.19
N PRO A 392 -2.15 29.78 -9.64
CA PRO A 392 -3.18 30.01 -10.66
C PRO A 392 -2.88 29.34 -12.00
N GLU A 393 -1.61 29.02 -12.30
CA GLU A 393 -1.20 28.36 -13.55
C GLU A 393 -1.46 26.85 -13.52
N PHE A 394 -1.06 26.15 -12.46
CA PHE A 394 -1.08 24.69 -12.39
C PHE A 394 -2.17 24.12 -11.46
N ILE A 395 -2.66 24.93 -10.52
CA ILE A 395 -3.62 24.57 -9.47
C ILE A 395 -4.84 25.51 -9.58
N CYS A 396 -5.38 25.66 -10.78
CA CYS A 396 -6.53 26.52 -11.00
C CYS A 396 -7.82 25.91 -10.42
N ASN A 397 -8.91 26.69 -10.39
CA ASN A 397 -10.27 26.22 -10.11
C ASN A 397 -10.81 25.26 -11.20
N ASN A 398 -9.98 24.33 -11.68
CA ASN A 398 -10.32 23.33 -12.66
C ASN A 398 -11.13 22.22 -11.97
N PRO A 399 -12.42 22.04 -12.31
CA PRO A 399 -13.23 20.99 -11.70
C PRO A 399 -12.67 19.60 -12.00
N PHE A 400 -11.98 19.39 -13.13
CA PHE A 400 -11.42 18.09 -13.50
C PHE A 400 -10.34 17.57 -12.53
N MET A 401 -9.82 18.41 -11.63
CA MET A 401 -8.97 17.96 -10.52
C MET A 401 -9.69 16.97 -9.59
N LEU A 402 -11.02 17.02 -9.51
CA LEU A 402 -11.82 16.10 -8.69
C LEU A 402 -11.70 14.62 -9.13
N TYR A 403 -11.27 14.36 -10.36
CA TYR A 403 -10.98 13.01 -10.83
C TYR A 403 -9.75 12.39 -10.17
N ASP A 404 -8.81 13.20 -9.70
CA ASP A 404 -7.64 12.77 -8.94
C ASP A 404 -7.88 13.04 -7.45
N GLY A 405 -8.34 12.03 -6.72
CA GLY A 405 -8.54 12.08 -5.29
C GLY A 405 -7.28 12.39 -4.49
N THR A 406 -6.06 12.18 -5.03
CA THR A 406 -4.83 12.58 -4.34
C THR A 406 -4.66 14.10 -4.29
N SER A 407 -5.47 14.85 -5.02
CA SER A 407 -5.53 16.32 -4.94
C SER A 407 -5.94 16.83 -3.55
N ILE A 408 -6.39 15.97 -2.63
CA ILE A 408 -6.53 16.35 -1.21
C ILE A 408 -5.21 16.87 -0.61
N TYR A 409 -4.06 16.36 -1.04
CA TYR A 409 -2.77 16.76 -0.50
C TYR A 409 -2.44 18.20 -0.90
N LEU A 410 -2.86 18.62 -2.09
CA LEU A 410 -2.72 19.99 -2.56
C LEU A 410 -3.41 21.00 -1.66
N ILE A 411 -4.63 20.66 -1.20
CA ILE A 411 -5.37 21.48 -0.23
C ILE A 411 -4.57 21.61 1.08
N SER A 412 -3.96 20.51 1.53
CA SER A 412 -3.11 20.50 2.72
C SER A 412 -1.86 21.37 2.51
N TYR A 413 -1.16 21.24 1.38
CA TYR A 413 0.01 22.07 1.08
C TYR A 413 -0.32 23.56 1.08
N ILE A 414 -1.46 23.95 0.51
CA ILE A 414 -1.94 25.35 0.52
C ILE A 414 -2.21 25.83 1.95
N GLN A 415 -2.84 25.00 2.79
CA GLN A 415 -3.13 25.34 4.19
C GLN A 415 -1.86 25.55 5.04
N TYR A 416 -0.76 24.86 4.72
CA TYR A 416 0.50 24.96 5.46
C TYR A 416 1.58 25.80 4.75
N ALA A 417 1.31 26.31 3.56
CA ALA A 417 2.24 27.16 2.82
C ALA A 417 2.56 28.46 3.60
N ASN A 418 3.82 28.86 3.60
CA ASN A 418 4.24 30.12 4.24
C ASN A 418 4.22 31.28 3.22
N PHE A 419 3.03 31.73 2.84
CA PHE A 419 2.87 32.81 1.86
C PHE A 419 3.52 34.14 2.28
N THR A 420 3.64 34.40 3.58
CA THR A 420 4.20 35.67 4.08
C THR A 420 5.71 35.64 4.28
N GLY A 421 6.32 34.45 4.28
CA GLY A 421 7.75 34.26 4.57
C GLY A 421 8.14 34.52 6.03
N GLU A 422 7.18 34.81 6.91
CA GLU A 422 7.42 35.04 8.33
C GLU A 422 7.51 33.72 9.09
N GLU A 423 8.35 33.64 10.12
CA GLU A 423 8.37 32.46 10.99
C GLU A 423 7.07 32.38 11.80
N ARG A 424 6.31 31.30 11.60
CA ARG A 424 5.08 31.03 12.35
C ARG A 424 5.29 29.85 13.28
N THR A 425 5.02 30.05 14.57
CA THR A 425 4.90 28.94 15.53
C THR A 425 3.50 28.31 15.35
N VAL A 426 3.40 27.20 14.63
CA VAL A 426 2.12 26.51 14.43
C VAL A 426 1.77 25.75 15.72
N LYS A 427 0.90 26.34 16.55
CA LYS A 427 0.42 25.74 17.82
C LYS A 427 -0.76 24.77 17.58
N GLY A 428 -0.56 23.75 16.75
CA GLY A 428 -1.55 22.66 16.56
C GLY A 428 -2.84 23.01 15.81
N GLU A 429 -3.06 24.27 15.44
CA GLU A 429 -4.17 24.67 14.56
C GLU A 429 -3.71 24.76 13.10
N VAL A 430 -4.57 24.33 12.17
CA VAL A 430 -4.33 24.46 10.72
C VAL A 430 -4.34 25.96 10.38
N PRO A 431 -3.27 26.51 9.79
CA PRO A 431 -3.24 27.93 9.45
C PRO A 431 -4.36 28.31 8.46
N ASP A 432 -5.00 29.45 8.70
CA ASP A 432 -5.91 30.05 7.73
C ASP A 432 -5.14 30.93 6.75
N ASN A 433 -4.73 30.32 5.62
CA ASN A 433 -4.05 31.02 4.54
C ASN A 433 -5.01 31.60 3.46
N THR A 434 -6.32 31.66 3.71
CA THR A 434 -7.29 32.05 2.67
C THR A 434 -7.01 33.45 2.14
N ALA A 435 -6.72 34.43 3.02
CA ALA A 435 -6.46 35.80 2.61
C ALA A 435 -5.22 35.92 1.71
N ASP A 436 -4.16 35.15 1.99
CA ASP A 436 -2.95 35.15 1.16
C ASP A 436 -3.18 34.41 -0.17
N LEU A 437 -3.91 33.30 -0.15
CA LEU A 437 -4.31 32.60 -1.37
C LEU A 437 -5.16 33.49 -2.29
N VAL A 438 -6.07 34.31 -1.73
CA VAL A 438 -6.87 35.27 -2.53
C VAL A 438 -5.97 36.27 -3.26
N LYS A 439 -4.88 36.75 -2.63
CA LYS A 439 -3.92 37.64 -3.29
C LYS A 439 -3.21 36.95 -4.46
N VAL A 440 -2.83 35.69 -4.29
CA VAL A 440 -2.14 34.90 -5.33
C VAL A 440 -3.09 34.53 -6.47
N MET A 441 -4.32 34.12 -6.15
CA MET A 441 -5.31 33.64 -7.11
C MET A 441 -6.08 34.76 -7.80
N GLY A 442 -6.16 35.96 -7.21
CA GLY A 442 -6.99 37.06 -7.70
C GLY A 442 -8.50 36.82 -7.58
N THR A 443 -8.92 35.79 -6.83
CA THR A 443 -10.31 35.42 -6.60
C THR A 443 -10.42 34.68 -5.26
N ASP A 444 -11.61 34.70 -4.66
CA ASP A 444 -12.00 33.94 -3.46
C ASP A 444 -13.05 32.87 -3.78
N LYS A 445 -13.33 32.63 -5.06
CA LYS A 445 -14.40 31.74 -5.54
C LYS A 445 -13.86 30.52 -6.26
N GLY A 446 -14.66 29.46 -6.29
CA GLY A 446 -14.46 28.25 -7.09
C GLY A 446 -14.13 27.04 -6.24
N THR A 447 -14.05 25.87 -6.90
CA THR A 447 -13.92 24.57 -6.27
C THR A 447 -12.78 24.49 -5.25
N LEU A 448 -11.65 25.16 -5.49
CA LEU A 448 -10.53 25.17 -4.55
C LEU A 448 -10.90 25.81 -3.21
N PHE A 449 -11.55 26.97 -3.24
CA PHE A 449 -12.00 27.69 -2.04
C PHE A 449 -13.14 26.96 -1.34
N ASP A 450 -14.07 26.38 -2.11
CA ASP A 450 -15.16 25.56 -1.57
C ASP A 450 -14.61 24.36 -0.78
N LEU A 451 -13.58 23.69 -1.31
CA LEU A 451 -12.92 22.56 -0.64
C LEU A 451 -12.10 22.99 0.58
N LEU A 452 -11.41 24.13 0.52
CA LEU A 452 -10.71 24.70 1.69
C LEU A 452 -11.68 24.99 2.83
N ALA A 453 -12.83 25.60 2.53
CA ALA A 453 -13.87 25.87 3.51
C ALA A 453 -14.50 24.58 4.05
N ALA A 454 -14.82 23.62 3.17
CA ALA A 454 -15.37 22.32 3.56
C ALA A 454 -14.43 21.57 4.52
N GLN A 455 -13.13 21.47 4.20
CA GLN A 455 -12.19 20.73 5.06
C GLN A 455 -11.99 21.37 6.44
N ARG A 456 -12.10 22.70 6.54
CA ARG A 456 -12.10 23.39 7.85
C ARG A 456 -13.32 23.02 8.69
N LEU A 457 -14.51 23.07 8.07
CA LEU A 457 -15.76 22.67 8.73
C LEU A 457 -15.77 21.18 9.08
N ALA A 458 -15.06 20.34 8.34
CA ALA A 458 -15.01 18.89 8.56
C ALA A 458 -14.06 18.46 9.69
N LYS A 459 -13.25 19.37 10.26
CA LYS A 459 -12.28 19.03 11.30
C LYS A 459 -12.91 18.26 12.49
N PRO A 460 -14.05 18.68 13.07
CA PRO A 460 -14.69 17.93 14.15
C PRO A 460 -15.06 16.50 13.73
N ILE A 461 -15.59 16.30 12.50
CA ILE A 461 -15.93 14.97 11.98
C ILE A 461 -14.70 14.06 11.95
N LYS A 462 -13.54 14.56 11.50
CA LYS A 462 -12.27 13.78 11.49
C LYS A 462 -11.81 13.38 12.88
N GLU A 463 -12.11 14.22 13.86
CA GLU A 463 -11.82 13.98 15.27
C GLU A 463 -12.97 13.25 15.99
N PHE A 464 -13.91 12.69 15.23
CA PHE A 464 -15.09 11.98 15.72
C PHE A 464 -15.94 12.79 16.72
N GLN A 465 -15.99 14.10 16.52
CA GLN A 465 -16.88 15.01 17.22
C GLN A 465 -18.06 15.35 16.30
N PRO A 466 -19.31 15.13 16.75
CA PRO A 466 -20.47 15.53 15.98
C PRO A 466 -20.50 17.05 15.76
N LEU A 467 -20.86 17.46 14.54
CA LEU A 467 -21.16 18.86 14.23
C LEU A 467 -22.49 19.29 14.84
N SER A 468 -22.56 20.56 15.22
CA SER A 468 -23.78 21.31 15.52
C SER A 468 -24.63 21.53 14.26
N ASP A 469 -25.90 21.89 14.46
CA ASP A 469 -26.81 22.20 13.35
C ASP A 469 -26.38 23.49 12.63
N GLU A 470 -25.78 24.44 13.34
CA GLU A 470 -25.20 25.67 12.80
C GLU A 470 -23.99 25.38 11.88
N GLU A 471 -23.09 24.47 12.28
CA GLU A 471 -21.95 24.06 11.46
C GLU A 471 -22.40 23.32 10.18
N ILE A 472 -23.46 22.50 10.28
CA ILE A 472 -24.07 21.87 9.10
C ILE A 472 -24.73 22.92 8.19
N ALA A 473 -25.40 23.93 8.77
CA ALA A 473 -25.97 25.03 8.01
C ALA A 473 -24.90 25.85 7.28
N GLU A 474 -23.72 26.04 7.88
CA GLU A 474 -22.58 26.71 7.26
C GLU A 474 -22.09 25.98 6.01
N ALA A 475 -21.98 24.64 6.06
CA ALA A 475 -21.67 23.84 4.88
C ALA A 475 -22.68 24.06 3.74
N GLY A 476 -23.94 24.33 4.08
CA GLY A 476 -24.99 24.67 3.12
C GLY A 476 -24.86 26.02 2.42
N LYS A 477 -24.10 26.95 3.00
CA LYS A 477 -23.77 28.23 2.35
C LYS A 477 -22.73 28.05 1.24
N ILE A 478 -21.88 27.03 1.34
CA ILE A 478 -20.94 26.64 0.29
C ILE A 478 -21.72 25.92 -0.83
N SER A 479 -22.46 24.88 -0.48
CA SER A 479 -23.31 24.15 -1.42
C SER A 479 -24.41 23.35 -0.70
N PRO A 480 -25.64 23.27 -1.24
CA PRO A 480 -26.67 22.38 -0.72
C PRO A 480 -26.23 20.92 -0.60
N VAL A 481 -25.38 20.45 -1.53
CA VAL A 481 -24.83 19.09 -1.52
C VAL A 481 -23.87 18.90 -0.35
N PHE A 482 -23.12 19.93 0.03
CA PHE A 482 -22.20 19.85 1.18
C PHE A 482 -22.98 19.76 2.48
N ARG A 483 -24.05 20.53 2.65
CA ARG A 483 -24.95 20.39 3.81
C ARG A 483 -25.44 18.96 3.98
N GLU A 484 -25.93 18.35 2.91
CA GLU A 484 -26.42 16.97 2.93
C GLU A 484 -25.30 15.98 3.23
N ALA A 485 -24.14 16.13 2.57
CA ALA A 485 -22.97 15.28 2.78
C ALA A 485 -22.50 15.34 4.25
N PHE A 486 -22.39 16.54 4.81
CA PHE A 486 -21.97 16.76 6.19
C PHE A 486 -22.99 16.23 7.18
N ALA A 487 -24.29 16.38 6.90
CA ALA A 487 -25.34 15.76 7.72
C ALA A 487 -25.23 14.22 7.73
N GLN A 488 -25.00 13.59 6.57
CA GLN A 488 -24.80 12.14 6.49
C GLN A 488 -23.54 11.69 7.24
N MET A 489 -22.41 12.39 7.08
CA MET A 489 -21.18 12.12 7.82
C MET A 489 -21.36 12.30 9.32
N ASN A 490 -22.03 13.39 9.74
CA ASN A 490 -22.31 13.67 11.15
C ASN A 490 -23.17 12.57 11.77
N ASN A 491 -24.19 12.09 11.05
CA ASN A 491 -25.02 10.97 11.50
C ASN A 491 -24.22 9.68 11.64
N LYS A 492 -23.29 9.39 10.72
CA LYS A 492 -22.36 8.25 10.85
C LYS A 492 -21.49 8.37 12.09
N VAL A 493 -20.94 9.55 12.38
CA VAL A 493 -20.15 9.80 13.61
C VAL A 493 -21.01 9.57 14.85
N LYS A 494 -22.23 10.13 14.91
CA LYS A 494 -23.17 9.91 16.02
C LYS A 494 -23.50 8.43 16.22
N GLN A 495 -23.75 7.69 15.13
CA GLN A 495 -24.01 6.26 15.17
C GLN A 495 -22.81 5.48 15.69
N LEU A 496 -21.61 5.75 15.18
CA LEU A 496 -20.39 5.09 15.64
C LEU A 496 -20.14 5.32 17.13
N ILE A 497 -20.32 6.56 17.61
CA ILE A 497 -20.23 6.88 19.05
C ILE A 497 -21.20 6.02 19.86
N GLU A 498 -22.44 5.88 19.39
CA GLU A 498 -23.47 5.08 20.08
C GLU A 498 -23.19 3.57 20.03
N GLU A 499 -22.63 3.07 18.92
CA GLU A 499 -22.18 1.68 18.80
C GLU A 499 -20.98 1.39 19.71
N ASN A 500 -20.02 2.31 19.77
CA ASN A 500 -18.85 2.20 20.62
C ASN A 500 -19.21 2.18 22.11
N LYS A 501 -20.24 2.91 22.55
CA LYS A 501 -20.78 2.82 23.92
C LYS A 501 -21.26 1.42 24.30
N LYS A 502 -21.60 0.56 23.33
CA LYS A 502 -22.06 -0.82 23.56
C LYS A 502 -20.91 -1.82 23.68
N LYS A 503 -19.69 -1.43 23.28
CA LYS A 503 -18.49 -2.29 23.37
C LYS A 503 -18.01 -2.37 24.82
N SER A 504 -17.32 -3.46 25.15
CA SER A 504 -16.80 -3.73 26.49
C SER A 504 -15.43 -4.42 26.40
N GLY A 505 -14.74 -4.57 27.54
CA GLY A 505 -13.39 -5.15 27.59
C GLY A 505 -12.26 -4.13 27.38
N TYR A 506 -12.59 -2.84 27.40
CA TYR A 506 -11.63 -1.75 27.48
C TYR A 506 -11.94 -0.89 28.70
N THR A 507 -10.89 -0.41 29.37
CA THR A 507 -11.01 0.49 30.52
C THR A 507 -10.33 1.80 30.17
N VAL A 508 -11.10 2.89 30.21
CA VAL A 508 -10.54 4.25 30.18
C VAL A 508 -10.22 4.60 31.62
N ASN A 509 -8.95 4.62 31.98
CA ASN A 509 -8.57 5.01 33.34
C ASN A 509 -8.73 6.52 33.48
N ARG A 510 -9.84 6.92 34.13
CA ARG A 510 -10.21 8.31 34.43
C ARG A 510 -9.46 8.88 35.64
N VAL A 511 -8.26 8.37 35.94
CA VAL A 511 -7.35 9.13 36.80
C VAL A 511 -7.06 10.42 36.05
N ASN A 512 -7.21 11.58 36.70
CA ASN A 512 -6.80 12.86 36.10
C ASN A 512 -5.28 12.88 36.04
N ILE A 513 -4.70 12.09 35.13
CA ILE A 513 -3.28 11.91 35.04
C ILE A 513 -2.55 13.20 34.71
N ALA A 514 -3.24 14.20 34.16
CA ALA A 514 -2.69 15.52 33.87
C ALA A 514 -2.13 16.23 35.13
N GLU A 515 -2.62 15.87 36.32
CA GLU A 515 -2.13 16.41 37.59
C GLU A 515 -0.94 15.62 38.18
N ILE A 516 -0.61 14.46 37.61
CA ILE A 516 0.51 13.63 38.06
C ILE A 516 1.80 14.14 37.41
N PRO A 517 2.86 14.44 38.19
CA PRO A 517 4.17 14.78 37.64
C PRO A 517 4.67 13.72 36.66
N ALA A 518 5.32 14.14 35.58
CA ALA A 518 5.73 13.25 34.49
C ALA A 518 6.66 12.12 34.97
N GLU A 519 7.51 12.43 35.95
CA GLU A 519 8.42 11.51 36.62
C GLU A 519 7.73 10.41 37.43
N GLU A 520 6.53 10.68 37.95
CA GLU A 520 5.75 9.77 38.78
C GLU A 520 4.71 8.99 37.98
N LEU A 521 4.28 9.51 36.84
CA LEU A 521 3.17 8.96 36.05
C LEU A 521 3.32 7.46 35.76
N PHE A 522 4.48 7.05 35.22
CA PHE A 522 4.68 5.65 34.84
C PHE A 522 4.57 4.69 36.04
N ASN A 523 5.06 5.10 37.21
CA ASN A 523 4.91 4.33 38.43
C ASN A 523 3.44 4.31 38.88
N ALA A 524 2.75 5.45 38.84
CA ALA A 524 1.35 5.58 39.24
C ALA A 524 0.42 4.67 38.41
N ILE A 525 0.61 4.60 37.08
CA ILE A 525 -0.25 3.82 36.19
C ILE A 525 0.09 2.32 36.15
N THR A 526 1.27 1.91 36.66
CA THR A 526 1.69 0.49 36.66
C THR A 526 1.64 -0.17 38.04
N THR A 527 1.69 0.60 39.12
CA THR A 527 1.60 0.10 40.50
C THR A 527 0.34 -0.72 40.77
N PRO A 528 -0.86 -0.36 40.27
CA PRO A 528 -2.07 -1.17 40.45
C PRO A 528 -1.96 -2.60 39.92
N TYR A 529 -0.99 -2.88 39.05
CA TYR A 529 -0.80 -4.17 38.38
C TYR A 529 0.36 -4.99 38.96
N ARG A 530 0.94 -4.59 40.10
CA ARG A 530 1.94 -5.41 40.81
C ARG A 530 1.38 -6.81 41.10
N GLY A 531 2.20 -7.84 40.89
CA GLY A 531 1.80 -9.25 40.91
C GLY A 531 1.35 -9.80 39.56
N LYS A 532 1.15 -8.95 38.54
CA LYS A 532 0.81 -9.35 37.16
C LYS A 532 1.93 -8.97 36.19
N VAL A 533 1.97 -9.66 35.06
CA VAL A 533 2.81 -9.26 33.92
C VAL A 533 2.08 -8.15 33.15
N VAL A 534 2.74 -7.03 32.86
CA VAL A 534 2.13 -5.93 32.10
C VAL A 534 2.81 -5.82 30.74
N PHE A 535 2.03 -5.98 29.66
CA PHE A 535 2.46 -5.69 28.30
C PHE A 535 2.05 -4.27 27.95
N VAL A 536 3.04 -3.37 27.83
CA VAL A 536 2.85 -1.96 27.52
C VAL A 536 3.04 -1.72 26.02
N ASP A 537 2.06 -1.07 25.40
CA ASP A 537 2.04 -0.69 23.99
C ASP A 537 2.00 0.84 23.87
N PHE A 538 3.10 1.41 23.37
CA PHE A 538 3.21 2.83 23.02
C PHE A 538 2.73 3.03 21.59
N TRP A 539 1.62 3.74 21.42
CA TRP A 539 0.94 3.86 20.14
C TRP A 539 0.40 5.28 19.89
N ALA A 540 -0.13 5.50 18.69
CA ALA A 540 -0.84 6.73 18.33
C ALA A 540 -1.98 6.45 17.35
N THR A 541 -3.01 7.30 17.34
CA THR A 541 -4.21 7.12 16.49
C THR A 541 -3.90 7.14 14.99
N TRP A 542 -2.87 7.91 14.60
CA TRP A 542 -2.38 8.02 13.22
C TRP A 542 -1.42 6.90 12.80
N CYS A 543 -0.99 6.04 13.73
CA CYS A 543 0.04 5.03 13.47
C CYS A 543 -0.53 3.80 12.74
N GLY A 544 -0.33 3.72 11.43
CA GLY A 544 -0.69 2.57 10.59
C GLY A 544 -0.13 1.23 11.10
N PRO A 545 1.19 1.11 11.34
CA PRO A 545 1.80 -0.11 11.87
C PRO A 545 1.24 -0.55 13.23
N CYS A 546 0.91 0.39 14.12
CA CYS A 546 0.30 0.10 15.42
C CYS A 546 -1.06 -0.60 15.25
N LYS A 547 -1.93 -0.03 14.41
CA LYS A 547 -3.26 -0.62 14.11
C LYS A 547 -3.14 -2.03 13.53
N ALA A 548 -2.18 -2.26 12.64
CA ALA A 548 -1.90 -3.57 12.08
C ALA A 548 -1.43 -4.57 13.14
N ALA A 549 -0.49 -4.17 14.00
CA ALA A 549 0.03 -4.98 15.09
C ALA A 549 -1.06 -5.39 16.10
N MET A 550 -1.93 -4.46 16.49
CA MET A 550 -3.06 -4.74 17.38
C MET A 550 -4.03 -5.76 16.77
N LYS A 551 -4.34 -5.63 15.48
CA LYS A 551 -5.17 -6.60 14.74
C LYS A 551 -4.53 -7.99 14.69
N GLN A 552 -3.22 -8.07 14.44
CA GLN A 552 -2.48 -9.34 14.42
C GLN A 552 -2.36 -9.97 15.82
N SER A 553 -2.31 -9.15 16.87
CA SER A 553 -2.13 -9.61 18.25
C SER A 553 -3.43 -10.06 18.92
N GLU A 554 -4.59 -9.56 18.47
CA GLU A 554 -5.90 -9.85 19.08
C GLU A 554 -6.25 -11.36 19.17
N PRO A 555 -5.95 -12.21 18.17
CA PRO A 555 -6.14 -13.66 18.30
C PRO A 555 -5.28 -14.27 19.42
N VAL A 556 -4.01 -13.85 19.52
CA VAL A 556 -3.05 -14.34 20.52
C VAL A 556 -3.43 -13.91 21.93
N LYS A 557 -4.03 -12.72 22.10
CA LYS A 557 -4.50 -12.26 23.42
C LYS A 557 -5.51 -13.21 24.07
N LYS A 558 -6.25 -13.99 23.27
CA LYS A 558 -7.20 -14.99 23.78
C LYS A 558 -6.51 -16.06 24.64
N ASP A 559 -5.24 -16.36 24.36
CA ASP A 559 -4.44 -17.35 25.12
C ASP A 559 -4.04 -16.86 26.52
N PHE A 560 -4.23 -15.57 26.80
CA PHE A 560 -3.96 -14.93 28.08
C PHE A 560 -5.23 -14.63 28.88
N VAL A 561 -6.41 -14.95 28.35
CA VAL A 561 -7.67 -14.79 29.10
C VAL A 561 -7.63 -15.66 30.36
N GLY A 562 -7.88 -15.03 31.51
CA GLY A 562 -7.82 -15.69 32.82
C GLY A 562 -6.42 -15.84 33.41
N LYS A 563 -5.36 -15.37 32.72
CA LYS A 563 -3.99 -15.31 33.26
C LYS A 563 -3.72 -13.95 33.90
N ASP A 564 -2.67 -13.87 34.71
CA ASP A 564 -2.21 -12.65 35.37
C ASP A 564 -1.43 -11.73 34.42
N VAL A 565 -2.09 -11.32 33.34
CA VAL A 565 -1.56 -10.40 32.32
C VAL A 565 -2.45 -9.16 32.21
N VAL A 566 -1.83 -7.99 32.07
CA VAL A 566 -2.48 -6.72 31.76
C VAL A 566 -1.92 -6.18 30.45
N PHE A 567 -2.80 -5.81 29.52
CA PHE A 567 -2.42 -5.09 28.30
C PHE A 567 -2.66 -3.59 28.54
N LEU A 568 -1.59 -2.79 28.53
CA LEU A 568 -1.58 -1.37 28.85
C LEU A 568 -1.21 -0.53 27.62
N TYR A 569 -2.09 0.38 27.22
CA TYR A 569 -1.97 1.19 26.02
C TYR A 569 -1.70 2.65 26.38
N LEU A 570 -0.59 3.19 25.89
CA LEU A 570 -0.15 4.56 26.16
C LEU A 570 -0.13 5.37 24.86
N ALA A 571 -0.83 6.50 24.84
CA ALA A 571 -0.84 7.47 23.74
C ALA A 571 -0.56 8.91 24.25
N GLY A 572 -0.01 9.78 23.40
CA GLY A 572 0.21 11.20 23.70
C GLY A 572 -0.90 12.12 23.15
N GLU A 573 -0.76 13.44 23.31
CA GLU A 573 -1.81 14.38 22.85
C GLU A 573 -1.85 14.56 21.34
N ASN A 574 -0.77 14.21 20.67
CA ASN A 574 -0.70 14.01 19.22
C ASN A 574 -1.69 12.95 18.69
N SER A 575 -2.35 12.20 19.58
CA SER A 575 -3.59 11.49 19.31
C SER A 575 -4.79 12.35 19.74
N PRO A 576 -5.54 12.98 18.82
CA PRO A 576 -6.68 13.82 19.18
C PRO A 576 -7.67 13.06 20.07
N LYS A 577 -8.16 13.71 21.13
CA LYS A 577 -8.95 13.06 22.17
C LYS A 577 -10.16 12.31 21.62
N GLY A 578 -10.95 12.95 20.75
CA GLY A 578 -12.13 12.33 20.17
C GLY A 578 -11.81 11.11 19.32
N THR A 579 -10.77 11.18 18.48
CA THR A 579 -10.26 10.03 17.73
C THR A 579 -9.82 8.89 18.65
N TRP A 580 -9.05 9.20 19.69
CA TRP A 580 -8.58 8.20 20.65
C TRP A 580 -9.76 7.52 21.36
N GLU A 581 -10.72 8.28 21.88
CA GLU A 581 -11.92 7.76 22.56
C GLU A 581 -12.77 6.87 21.65
N GLN A 582 -12.78 7.10 20.33
CA GLN A 582 -13.50 6.25 19.38
C GLN A 582 -12.71 5.05 18.85
N MET A 583 -11.39 5.00 19.05
CA MET A 583 -10.55 3.87 18.63
C MET A 583 -10.35 2.82 19.73
N ILE A 584 -10.18 3.26 20.99
CA ILE A 584 -9.95 2.34 22.12
C ILE A 584 -11.06 1.30 22.38
N PRO A 585 -12.35 1.49 21.99
CA PRO A 585 -13.37 0.47 22.18
C PRO A 585 -13.09 -0.85 21.47
N ASP A 586 -12.28 -0.84 20.40
CA ASP A 586 -11.84 -2.04 19.68
C ASP A 586 -10.49 -2.59 20.16
N ILE A 587 -9.86 -1.93 21.14
CA ILE A 587 -8.56 -2.31 21.67
C ILE A 587 -8.76 -2.76 23.12
N LYS A 588 -8.83 -4.07 23.36
CA LYS A 588 -9.04 -4.58 24.71
C LYS A 588 -7.82 -4.37 25.60
N GLY A 589 -8.03 -3.79 26.77
CA GLY A 589 -6.99 -3.47 27.74
C GLY A 589 -7.25 -2.17 28.49
N GLU A 590 -6.19 -1.70 29.14
CA GLU A 590 -6.15 -0.50 29.98
C GLU A 590 -5.56 0.66 29.18
N HIS A 591 -6.23 1.81 29.12
CA HIS A 591 -5.86 2.91 28.22
C HIS A 591 -5.56 4.21 28.94
N TYR A 592 -4.48 4.88 28.54
CA TYR A 592 -4.08 6.21 29.01
C TYR A 592 -3.69 7.14 27.86
N ARG A 593 -4.18 8.38 27.91
CA ARG A 593 -3.79 9.47 27.01
C ARG A 593 -3.06 10.55 27.80
N MET A 594 -1.75 10.60 27.65
CA MET A 594 -0.82 11.41 28.44
C MET A 594 -0.67 12.82 27.85
N THR A 595 -0.32 13.80 28.68
CA THR A 595 0.03 15.15 28.19
C THR A 595 1.32 15.11 27.38
N ASP A 596 1.58 16.13 26.56
CA ASP A 596 2.83 16.18 25.77
C ASP A 596 4.09 16.10 26.65
N ALA A 597 4.10 16.80 27.80
CA ALA A 597 5.21 16.75 28.74
C ALA A 597 5.44 15.34 29.31
N GLN A 598 4.34 14.63 29.64
CA GLN A 598 4.38 13.26 30.15
C GLN A 598 4.85 12.27 29.08
N TRP A 599 4.34 12.40 27.86
CA TRP A 599 4.75 11.60 26.71
C TRP A 599 6.24 11.78 26.44
N THR A 600 6.71 13.02 26.30
CA THR A 600 8.13 13.33 26.08
C THR A 600 9.01 12.76 27.19
N TYR A 601 8.64 12.93 28.46
CA TYR A 601 9.40 12.40 29.57
C TYR A 601 9.51 10.86 29.53
N ILE A 602 8.38 10.17 29.37
CA ILE A 602 8.35 8.70 29.33
C ILE A 602 9.11 8.17 28.13
N CYS A 603 8.95 8.79 26.95
CA CYS A 603 9.72 8.39 25.77
C CYS A 603 11.22 8.55 25.98
N ASN A 604 11.67 9.66 26.58
CA ASN A 604 13.08 9.87 26.89
C ASN A 604 13.59 8.88 27.94
N LYS A 605 12.80 8.60 28.99
CA LYS A 605 13.16 7.69 30.09
C LYS A 605 13.38 6.25 29.62
N PHE A 606 12.56 5.76 28.69
CA PHE A 606 12.61 4.37 28.21
C PHE A 606 13.25 4.20 26.82
N GLY A 607 13.66 5.29 26.16
CA GLY A 607 14.25 5.23 24.82
C GLY A 607 13.24 4.94 23.71
N VAL A 608 11.99 5.39 23.86
CA VAL A 608 10.96 5.29 22.81
C VAL A 608 11.25 6.33 21.73
N GLN A 609 11.86 5.88 20.63
CA GLN A 609 12.21 6.72 19.48
C GLN A 609 11.12 6.76 18.39
N GLY A 610 10.07 5.94 18.52
CA GLY A 610 8.96 5.87 17.59
C GLY A 610 7.87 4.91 18.06
N VAL A 611 6.73 4.93 17.38
CA VAL A 611 5.61 4.01 17.63
C VAL A 611 5.40 3.09 16.41
N PRO A 612 5.01 1.82 16.61
CA PRO A 612 4.78 1.18 17.90
C PRO A 612 6.09 0.88 18.63
N SER A 613 6.06 0.97 19.96
CA SER A 613 7.10 0.41 20.84
C SER A 613 6.44 -0.38 21.95
N TYR A 614 7.12 -1.42 22.44
CA TYR A 614 6.57 -2.36 23.39
C TYR A 614 7.49 -2.55 24.59
N MET A 615 6.89 -2.77 25.75
CA MET A 615 7.62 -3.10 26.97
C MET A 615 6.89 -4.18 27.77
N VAL A 616 7.66 -5.09 28.39
CA VAL A 616 7.12 -6.04 29.35
C VAL A 616 7.59 -5.67 30.75
N ILE A 617 6.64 -5.52 31.66
CA ILE A 617 6.88 -5.33 33.09
C ILE A 617 6.62 -6.65 33.80
N ALA A 618 7.61 -7.12 34.56
CA ALA A 618 7.49 -8.34 35.36
C ALA A 618 6.56 -8.14 36.57
N LYS A 619 6.18 -9.25 37.23
CA LYS A 619 5.27 -9.25 38.39
C LYS A 619 5.76 -8.39 39.56
N ASP A 620 7.07 -8.26 39.73
CA ASP A 620 7.70 -7.39 40.75
C ASP A 620 7.65 -5.89 40.39
N GLY A 621 7.26 -5.57 39.15
CA GLY A 621 7.22 -4.22 38.64
C GLY A 621 8.45 -3.75 37.86
N THR A 622 9.42 -4.63 37.66
CA THR A 622 10.65 -4.30 36.95
C THR A 622 10.40 -4.33 35.44
N PRO A 623 10.70 -3.26 34.68
CA PRO A 623 10.77 -3.30 33.21
C PRO A 623 11.86 -4.30 32.77
N LYS A 624 11.50 -5.33 31.99
CA LYS A 624 12.45 -6.37 31.57
C LYS A 624 12.81 -6.31 30.10
N HIS A 625 11.81 -6.14 29.25
CA HIS A 625 11.97 -6.22 27.81
C HIS A 625 11.49 -4.93 27.16
N PHE A 626 12.24 -4.43 26.19
CA PHE A 626 11.88 -3.25 25.39
C PHE A 626 12.17 -3.52 23.92
N GLN A 627 11.20 -3.22 23.05
CA GLN A 627 11.30 -3.42 21.61
C GLN A 627 10.71 -2.20 20.89
N VAL A 628 11.47 -1.65 19.95
CA VAL A 628 10.96 -0.66 18.99
C VAL A 628 10.47 -1.41 17.74
N GLY A 629 9.28 -1.06 17.26
CA GLY A 629 8.63 -1.76 16.16
C GLY A 629 7.92 -3.04 16.60
N PHE A 630 7.05 -3.56 15.74
CA PHE A 630 6.28 -4.77 16.03
C PHE A 630 7.11 -6.03 15.79
N MET A 631 7.29 -6.86 16.82
CA MET A 631 8.05 -8.11 16.76
C MET A 631 7.27 -9.32 16.18
N GLY A 632 5.99 -9.15 15.86
CA GLY A 632 5.09 -10.26 15.51
C GLY A 632 4.34 -10.83 16.71
N ALA A 633 3.13 -11.36 16.46
CA ALA A 633 2.22 -11.79 17.52
C ALA A 633 2.74 -13.01 18.31
N GLU A 634 3.45 -13.95 17.66
CA GLU A 634 4.04 -15.09 18.35
C GLU A 634 5.23 -14.69 19.24
N LYS A 635 6.07 -13.75 18.81
CA LYS A 635 7.16 -13.27 19.66
C LYS A 635 6.64 -12.50 20.87
N MET A 636 5.57 -11.72 20.69
CA MET A 636 4.82 -11.12 21.80
C MET A 636 4.34 -12.18 22.78
N LYS A 637 3.76 -13.29 22.29
CA LYS A 637 3.27 -14.40 23.12
C LYS A 637 4.39 -15.03 23.94
N GLU A 638 5.51 -15.33 23.30
CA GLU A 638 6.69 -15.93 23.93
C GLU A 638 7.17 -15.06 25.11
N MET A 639 7.38 -13.76 24.87
CA MET A 639 7.88 -12.83 25.89
C MET A 639 6.95 -12.66 27.10
N ILE A 640 5.63 -12.63 26.87
CA ILE A 640 4.65 -12.58 27.98
C ILE A 640 4.67 -13.90 28.76
N THR A 641 4.76 -15.04 28.05
CA THR A 641 4.76 -16.37 28.66
C THR A 641 6.00 -16.60 29.53
N GLU A 642 7.18 -16.19 29.06
CA GLU A 642 8.43 -16.28 29.82
C GLU A 642 8.36 -15.54 31.17
N GLU A 643 7.74 -14.36 31.22
CA GLU A 643 7.58 -13.61 32.47
C GLU A 643 6.44 -14.14 33.35
N LEU A 644 5.47 -14.85 32.78
CA LEU A 644 4.41 -15.52 33.55
C LEU A 644 4.92 -16.77 34.27
N GLU A 645 5.88 -17.48 33.66
CA GLU A 645 6.46 -18.72 34.20
C GLU A 645 7.48 -18.47 35.33
N LYS A 646 8.01 -17.24 35.44
CA LYS A 646 8.81 -16.76 36.57
C LYS A 646 7.93 -16.41 37.77
#